data_AF-A0A1E5BIX8-F1
#
_entry.id   AF-A0A1E5BIX8-F1
#
_cell.length_a   1.000
_cell.length_b   1.000
_cell.length_c   1.000
_cell.angle_alpha   90.00
_cell.angle_beta   90.00
_cell.angle_gamma   90.00
#
_symmetry.space_group_name_H-M   'P 1'
#
loop_
_entity.id
_entity.type
_entity.pdbx_description
1 polymer ?
#
loop_
_entity_poly.entity_id
_entity_poly.type
_entity_poly.pdbx_seq_one_letter_code
_entity_poly.pdbx_strand_id
1 'polypeptide(L)'
;MPKENSAHDELLTIIDDTQGDIEEVDHSHYWRILVVDDDEDVHVATNLTLNSLVIEDRTLELLHAYSAAEAEALLKVEEDISVVLLDVVMESEHSGLDLVDTIRNDLMLDDVRIVLRTGQPGYAPEMETIKKYDINDYRTKSDLTRIRLFTILTSAIRAYKQIRQHKVMRQGLENVVSASTKMANIHGMRLFAEGAVKQISALIQIEPDGLICAQDGSHDNSDNIHVIAASGRYSNLVQAPLDSLKSPKIKQLLTHCLQQKKNLVDDGLTLYFSTDRGRGIAAYVDIDRPLNSVDQHLLEVFCANLSVGFDNVFLYNKLEEQAYTDPLLKVPNLNYLLKYLCSPIDHSEASLLALIDLDDFSAINDSFGHQFGDSVLKEVINRLTSRFPQCFLARVSSDVFALIGLESEVNSSLIIDTFESEFIVNEQPFKLSASVGLVKLAERTTELTDLFKDAQVALKQAKVHKRGGAMTFSQDMGQCARERIQLLTQLRLALTKNALFLMYQPKYHLETKAITGMEALLRWRTDSGDLIPPDQFIPLAEQSGMMLTIGAFVMQRSCEQLRQLNQAGFEDISMAINISPSQLEDSGFISSLQYSLESTGISPQQLELEITETVAANDFDYICNVLTEVRKLGCKVAIDDFGTGFSSLSVLHKLPATRLKIDRAFVDAMDEDDSIAKMIVNLGQTLGLEVTAEGIETDEQFEKLKSFGCEEGQGWLFAKAMVLEELISELKQSKA
;
A
#
# COMPACT_ATOMS: atom_id res chain seq x y z
N MET A 1 -67.27 -9.59 30.18
CA MET A 1 -68.63 -9.97 29.71
C MET A 1 -69.61 -9.78 30.85
N PRO A 2 -70.73 -9.06 30.67
CA PRO A 2 -71.06 -8.01 29.69
C PRO A 2 -71.18 -6.63 30.45
N LYS A 3 -71.76 -5.50 29.99
CA LYS A 3 -72.21 -4.98 28.68
C LYS A 3 -72.17 -3.42 28.72
N GLU A 4 -72.44 -2.75 27.60
CA GLU A 4 -72.61 -1.29 27.54
C GLU A 4 -74.02 -0.78 27.91
N ASN A 5 -74.11 0.50 28.31
CA ASN A 5 -75.11 1.52 27.92
C ASN A 5 -74.97 2.76 28.84
N SER A 6 -75.41 3.98 28.51
CA SER A 6 -75.45 4.74 27.24
C SER A 6 -75.89 6.18 27.56
N ALA A 7 -75.67 7.12 26.63
CA ALA A 7 -76.30 8.45 26.52
C ALA A 7 -76.00 9.55 27.58
N HIS A 8 -75.38 10.63 27.05
CA HIS A 8 -75.62 12.07 27.29
C HIS A 8 -75.87 12.61 28.71
N ASP A 9 -75.01 13.55 29.10
CA ASP A 9 -75.45 14.91 29.46
C ASP A 9 -74.41 15.94 28.96
N GLU A 10 -74.86 17.01 28.30
CA GLU A 10 -74.01 18.11 27.81
C GLU A 10 -73.95 19.23 28.84
N LEU A 11 -72.76 19.78 29.12
CA LEU A 11 -72.65 21.03 29.87
C LEU A 11 -71.38 21.83 29.53
N LEU A 12 -71.56 22.72 28.54
CA LEU A 12 -70.88 24.00 28.32
C LEU A 12 -69.52 24.24 28.99
N THR A 13 -68.46 24.26 28.17
CA THR A 13 -67.30 25.14 28.38
C THR A 13 -67.34 26.27 27.36
N ILE A 14 -67.63 27.48 27.85
CA ILE A 14 -67.40 28.73 27.13
C ILE A 14 -65.89 29.00 27.17
N ILE A 15 -65.28 29.25 26.01
CA ILE A 15 -63.97 29.88 25.89
C ILE A 15 -64.17 31.13 25.06
N ASP A 16 -63.69 32.25 25.59
CA ASP A 16 -63.85 33.60 25.05
C ASP A 16 -62.77 33.89 24.01
N ASP A 17 -63.09 34.72 23.02
CA ASP A 17 -62.22 35.00 21.87
C ASP A 17 -60.93 35.73 22.27
N THR A 18 -59.77 35.27 21.78
CA THR A 18 -58.76 36.19 21.19
C THR A 18 -57.78 35.46 20.28
N GLN A 19 -57.55 36.08 19.11
CA GLN A 19 -56.63 35.74 18.01
C GLN A 19 -57.26 34.85 16.93
N GLY A 20 -57.60 35.49 15.82
CA GLY A 20 -58.21 34.82 14.68
C GLY A 20 -57.15 34.02 13.92
N ASP A 21 -57.37 32.71 13.84
CA ASP A 21 -56.67 31.85 12.90
C ASP A 21 -56.99 32.31 11.47
N ILE A 22 -55.93 32.56 10.70
CA ILE A 22 -56.04 32.68 9.25
C ILE A 22 -56.17 31.25 8.74
N GLU A 23 -57.37 30.83 8.35
CA GLU A 23 -57.56 29.54 7.67
C GLU A 23 -56.71 29.53 6.39
N GLU A 24 -55.69 28.68 6.35
CA GLU A 24 -54.94 28.40 5.12
C GLU A 24 -55.89 27.78 4.09
N VAL A 25 -56.13 28.52 3.00
CA VAL A 25 -57.05 28.10 1.94
C VAL A 25 -56.46 26.92 1.18
N ASP A 26 -57.12 25.76 1.22
CA ASP A 26 -56.73 24.58 0.44
C ASP A 26 -56.92 24.84 -1.07
N HIS A 27 -55.84 25.28 -1.73
CA HIS A 27 -55.78 25.53 -3.18
C HIS A 27 -56.00 24.26 -4.05
N SER A 28 -56.25 23.09 -3.46
CA SER A 28 -56.41 21.81 -4.16
C SER A 28 -57.76 21.62 -4.89
N HIS A 29 -58.81 22.34 -4.52
CA HIS A 29 -60.18 21.97 -4.93
C HIS A 29 -60.65 22.49 -6.30
N TYR A 30 -59.99 23.51 -6.88
CA TYR A 30 -60.47 24.20 -8.08
C TYR A 30 -59.41 24.31 -9.19
N TRP A 31 -59.86 24.38 -10.44
CA TRP A 31 -59.07 24.90 -11.56
C TRP A 31 -59.37 26.38 -11.73
N ARG A 32 -58.39 27.24 -11.43
CA ARG A 32 -58.47 28.68 -11.66
C ARG A 32 -58.37 28.99 -13.14
N ILE A 33 -59.35 29.72 -13.66
CA ILE A 33 -59.40 30.22 -15.04
C ILE A 33 -59.58 31.73 -15.00
N LEU A 34 -58.62 32.47 -15.56
CA LEU A 34 -58.73 33.92 -15.71
C LEU A 34 -59.48 34.26 -17.00
N VAL A 35 -60.53 35.07 -16.90
CA VAL A 35 -61.35 35.54 -18.02
C VAL A 35 -61.06 37.04 -18.22
N VAL A 36 -60.59 37.40 -19.41
CA VAL A 36 -60.19 38.77 -19.76
C VAL A 36 -60.99 39.23 -20.98
N ASP A 37 -61.84 40.23 -20.79
CA ASP A 37 -62.69 40.88 -21.82
C ASP A 37 -63.03 42.29 -21.30
N ASP A 38 -63.21 43.28 -22.17
CA ASP A 38 -63.76 44.58 -21.78
C ASP A 38 -65.31 44.59 -21.73
N ASP A 39 -65.97 43.57 -22.29
CA ASP A 39 -67.44 43.43 -22.33
C ASP A 39 -68.01 42.65 -21.12
N GLU A 40 -68.72 43.34 -20.23
CA GLU A 40 -69.37 42.78 -19.04
C GLU A 40 -70.35 41.64 -19.38
N ASP A 41 -71.07 41.69 -20.52
CA ASP A 41 -71.99 40.63 -20.93
C ASP A 41 -71.24 39.31 -21.21
N VAL A 42 -69.99 39.37 -21.69
CA VAL A 42 -69.14 38.19 -21.92
C VAL A 42 -68.72 37.54 -20.60
N HIS A 43 -68.46 38.32 -19.55
CA HIS A 43 -68.13 37.79 -18.22
C HIS A 43 -69.33 37.05 -17.61
N VAL A 44 -70.53 37.65 -17.66
CA VAL A 44 -71.77 37.02 -17.20
C VAL A 44 -72.09 35.74 -17.99
N ALA A 45 -71.99 35.78 -19.32
CA ALA A 45 -72.23 34.63 -20.18
C ALA A 45 -71.22 33.49 -19.95
N THR A 46 -69.94 33.83 -19.76
CA THR A 46 -68.88 32.85 -19.46
C THR A 46 -69.13 32.18 -18.10
N ASN A 47 -69.49 32.95 -17.08
CA ASN A 47 -69.80 32.43 -15.75
C ASN A 47 -71.00 31.47 -15.77
N LEU A 48 -72.14 31.90 -16.34
CA LEU A 48 -73.34 31.04 -16.49
C LEU A 48 -73.06 29.75 -17.28
N THR A 49 -72.10 29.76 -18.21
CA THR A 49 -71.75 28.61 -19.04
C THR A 49 -70.86 27.59 -18.31
N LEU A 50 -69.92 28.07 -17.50
CA LEU A 50 -68.82 27.27 -16.93
C LEU A 50 -69.00 26.88 -15.44
N ASN A 51 -69.76 27.64 -14.65
CA ASN A 51 -69.91 27.48 -13.18
C ASN A 51 -70.44 26.10 -12.74
N SER A 52 -71.01 25.29 -13.64
CA SER A 52 -71.46 23.92 -13.34
C SER A 52 -70.59 22.81 -13.97
N LEU A 53 -69.37 23.11 -14.41
CA LEU A 53 -68.49 22.14 -15.06
C LEU A 53 -67.46 21.56 -14.08
N VAL A 54 -67.19 20.27 -14.26
CA VAL A 54 -66.13 19.53 -13.58
C VAL A 54 -65.17 19.01 -14.64
N ILE A 55 -63.87 19.24 -14.46
CA ILE A 55 -62.80 18.81 -15.38
C ILE A 55 -61.71 18.15 -14.52
N GLU A 56 -61.30 16.93 -14.87
CA GLU A 56 -60.27 16.18 -14.12
C GLU A 56 -60.56 16.15 -12.60
N ASP A 57 -61.82 15.85 -12.25
CA ASP A 57 -62.36 15.71 -10.89
C ASP A 57 -62.30 16.97 -10.01
N ARG A 58 -62.07 18.16 -10.59
CA ARG A 58 -62.14 19.47 -9.91
C ARG A 58 -63.16 20.40 -10.56
N THR A 59 -63.77 21.27 -9.74
CA THR A 59 -64.63 22.37 -10.19
C THR A 59 -63.81 23.54 -10.75
N LEU A 60 -64.45 24.45 -11.48
CA LEU A 60 -63.79 25.63 -12.05
C LEU A 60 -64.00 26.85 -11.16
N GLU A 61 -62.93 27.59 -10.86
CA GLU A 61 -62.97 28.91 -10.24
C GLU A 61 -62.67 29.95 -11.32
N LEU A 62 -63.56 30.94 -11.51
CA LEU A 62 -63.39 31.97 -12.52
C LEU A 62 -62.91 33.27 -11.88
N LEU A 63 -61.72 33.71 -12.29
CA LEU A 63 -61.20 35.04 -12.02
C LEU A 63 -61.57 35.94 -13.22
N HIS A 64 -61.84 37.21 -12.99
CA HIS A 64 -62.34 38.14 -14.00
C HIS A 64 -61.48 39.40 -14.02
N ALA A 65 -61.06 39.82 -15.22
CA ALA A 65 -60.37 41.09 -15.47
C ALA A 65 -61.02 41.82 -16.66
N TYR A 66 -61.22 43.13 -16.51
CA TYR A 66 -61.88 44.00 -17.48
C TYR A 66 -60.90 44.83 -18.32
N SER A 67 -59.60 44.63 -18.12
CA SER A 67 -58.51 45.35 -18.79
C SER A 67 -57.24 44.50 -18.82
N ALA A 68 -56.31 44.79 -19.74
CA ALA A 68 -55.01 44.12 -19.79
C ALA A 68 -54.19 44.36 -18.50
N ALA A 69 -54.26 45.57 -17.93
CA ALA A 69 -53.56 45.94 -16.71
C ALA A 69 -54.10 45.22 -15.46
N GLU A 70 -55.43 45.00 -15.37
CA GLU A 70 -56.03 44.23 -14.28
C GLU A 70 -55.69 42.74 -14.38
N ALA A 71 -55.66 42.19 -15.59
CA ALA A 71 -55.22 40.82 -15.82
C ALA A 71 -53.75 40.62 -15.40
N GLU A 72 -52.86 41.56 -15.78
CA GLU A 72 -51.45 41.56 -15.35
C GLU A 72 -51.32 41.65 -13.81
N ALA A 73 -52.14 42.47 -13.15
CA ALA A 73 -52.15 42.57 -11.70
C ALA A 73 -52.59 41.26 -11.01
N LEU A 74 -53.64 40.61 -11.52
CA LEU A 74 -54.09 39.29 -11.01
C LEU A 74 -53.03 38.20 -11.24
N LEU A 75 -52.39 38.17 -12.43
CA LEU A 75 -51.33 37.20 -12.76
C LEU A 75 -50.05 37.36 -11.91
N LYS A 76 -49.87 38.49 -11.20
CA LYS A 76 -48.78 38.73 -10.25
C LYS A 76 -49.12 38.37 -8.80
N VAL A 77 -50.41 38.21 -8.48
CA VAL A 77 -50.89 37.99 -7.10
C VAL A 77 -51.45 36.59 -6.91
N GLU A 78 -52.20 36.08 -7.90
CA GLU A 78 -52.86 34.77 -7.83
C GLU A 78 -51.95 33.68 -8.40
N GLU A 79 -51.48 32.81 -7.50
CA GLU A 79 -50.77 31.60 -7.90
C GLU A 79 -51.74 30.54 -8.48
N ASP A 80 -51.18 29.65 -9.31
CA ASP A 80 -51.85 28.49 -9.93
C ASP A 80 -53.04 28.75 -10.86
N ILE A 81 -53.07 29.91 -11.55
CA ILE A 81 -53.95 30.14 -12.71
C ILE A 81 -53.64 29.11 -13.82
N SER A 82 -54.59 28.23 -14.13
CA SER A 82 -54.38 27.12 -15.07
C SER A 82 -54.58 27.51 -16.54
N VAL A 83 -55.56 28.37 -16.81
CA VAL A 83 -55.94 28.82 -18.16
C VAL A 83 -56.32 30.30 -18.15
N VAL A 84 -55.90 31.05 -19.17
CA VAL A 84 -56.38 32.41 -19.45
C VAL A 84 -57.25 32.38 -20.71
N LEU A 85 -58.53 32.75 -20.58
CA LEU A 85 -59.44 33.04 -21.69
C LEU A 85 -59.35 34.54 -22.00
N LEU A 86 -58.67 34.91 -23.08
CA LEU A 86 -58.26 36.28 -23.37
C LEU A 86 -58.84 36.78 -24.70
N ASP A 87 -59.53 37.92 -24.68
CA ASP A 87 -59.92 38.58 -25.93
C ASP A 87 -58.75 39.33 -26.58
N VAL A 88 -58.69 39.28 -27.90
CA VAL A 88 -57.57 39.84 -28.68
C VAL A 88 -57.65 41.37 -28.79
N VAL A 89 -58.87 41.90 -28.89
CA VAL A 89 -59.16 43.33 -29.07
C VAL A 89 -59.94 43.81 -27.84
N MET A 90 -59.37 44.75 -27.10
CA MET A 90 -60.00 45.34 -25.91
C MET A 90 -59.79 46.87 -25.98
N GLU A 91 -59.07 47.44 -25.00
CA GLU A 91 -58.69 48.86 -24.92
C GLU A 91 -57.99 49.39 -26.20
N SER A 92 -57.27 48.51 -26.89
CA SER A 92 -56.65 48.71 -28.21
C SER A 92 -56.72 47.43 -29.05
N GLU A 93 -56.46 47.54 -30.35
CA GLU A 93 -56.46 46.42 -31.31
C GLU A 93 -55.37 45.35 -31.04
N HIS A 94 -54.46 45.59 -30.10
CA HIS A 94 -53.35 44.69 -29.77
C HIS A 94 -53.23 44.33 -28.29
N SER A 95 -54.06 44.90 -27.39
CA SER A 95 -53.90 44.74 -25.93
C SER A 95 -53.86 43.28 -25.47
N GLY A 96 -54.67 42.42 -26.10
CA GLY A 96 -54.65 40.98 -25.82
C GLY A 96 -53.34 40.32 -26.24
N LEU A 97 -52.75 40.69 -27.37
CA LEU A 97 -51.47 40.13 -27.83
C LEU A 97 -50.28 40.66 -27.01
N ASP A 98 -50.31 41.93 -26.61
CA ASP A 98 -49.30 42.53 -25.74
C ASP A 98 -49.32 41.87 -24.34
N LEU A 99 -50.51 41.55 -23.81
CA LEU A 99 -50.64 40.78 -22.58
C LEU A 99 -50.11 39.34 -22.71
N VAL A 100 -50.26 38.68 -23.87
CA VAL A 100 -49.63 37.37 -24.10
C VAL A 100 -48.10 37.49 -24.07
N ASP A 101 -47.53 38.54 -24.67
CA ASP A 101 -46.09 38.80 -24.62
C ASP A 101 -45.63 39.01 -23.16
N THR A 102 -46.40 39.79 -22.38
CA THR A 102 -46.16 40.00 -20.95
C THR A 102 -46.21 38.70 -20.14
N ILE A 103 -47.20 37.82 -20.37
CA ILE A 103 -47.33 36.52 -19.68
C ILE A 103 -46.10 35.63 -19.94
N ARG A 104 -45.59 35.60 -21.18
CA ARG A 104 -44.50 34.70 -21.60
C ARG A 104 -43.11 35.26 -21.34
N ASN A 105 -42.88 36.54 -21.65
CA ASN A 105 -41.54 37.13 -21.66
C ASN A 105 -41.24 38.01 -20.42
N ASP A 106 -42.25 38.62 -19.80
CA ASP A 106 -42.03 39.45 -18.59
C ASP A 106 -42.32 38.67 -17.30
N LEU A 107 -43.44 37.94 -17.24
CA LEU A 107 -43.85 37.14 -16.08
C LEU A 107 -43.29 35.71 -16.09
N MET A 108 -42.78 35.23 -17.23
CA MET A 108 -42.20 33.87 -17.40
C MET A 108 -43.17 32.73 -16.97
N LEU A 109 -44.47 32.92 -17.17
CA LEU A 109 -45.52 31.97 -16.82
C LEU A 109 -45.73 30.92 -17.92
N ASP A 110 -44.68 30.13 -18.20
CA ASP A 110 -44.62 29.14 -19.28
C ASP A 110 -45.61 27.97 -19.14
N ASP A 111 -46.08 27.68 -17.92
CA ASP A 111 -47.03 26.60 -17.66
C ASP A 111 -48.48 27.01 -17.96
N VAL A 112 -48.86 28.25 -17.65
CA VAL A 112 -50.21 28.81 -17.86
C VAL A 112 -50.63 28.71 -19.33
N ARG A 113 -51.85 28.24 -19.58
CA ARG A 113 -52.34 27.95 -20.94
C ARG A 113 -53.24 29.09 -21.44
N ILE A 114 -53.02 29.57 -22.66
CA ILE A 114 -53.72 30.76 -23.18
C ILE A 114 -54.67 30.35 -24.30
N VAL A 115 -55.92 30.78 -24.21
CA VAL A 115 -56.95 30.57 -25.23
C VAL A 115 -57.42 31.94 -25.70
N LEU A 116 -57.15 32.26 -26.96
CA LEU A 116 -57.56 33.54 -27.53
C LEU A 116 -58.98 33.46 -28.09
N ARG A 117 -59.77 34.49 -27.79
CA ARG A 117 -61.07 34.77 -28.42
C ARG A 117 -61.01 36.07 -29.23
N THR A 118 -61.89 36.23 -30.21
CA THR A 118 -62.03 37.47 -31.00
C THR A 118 -63.44 37.65 -31.53
N GLY A 119 -63.92 38.90 -31.59
CA GLY A 119 -65.17 39.24 -32.29
C GLY A 119 -65.09 39.19 -33.82
N GLN A 120 -63.88 39.24 -34.41
CA GLN A 120 -63.69 39.40 -35.86
C GLN A 120 -62.70 38.38 -36.45
N PRO A 121 -63.14 37.44 -37.32
CA PRO A 121 -62.23 36.51 -37.99
C PRO A 121 -61.33 37.23 -39.00
N GLY A 122 -60.01 36.99 -38.91
CA GLY A 122 -59.02 37.42 -39.90
C GLY A 122 -58.13 38.61 -39.53
N TYR A 123 -58.25 39.19 -38.34
CA TYR A 123 -57.46 40.39 -37.95
C TYR A 123 -55.99 40.10 -37.58
N ALA A 124 -55.67 38.85 -37.23
CA ALA A 124 -54.30 38.37 -37.02
C ALA A 124 -54.10 37.01 -37.73
N PRO A 125 -52.89 36.71 -38.27
CA PRO A 125 -52.62 35.43 -38.92
C PRO A 125 -52.57 34.30 -37.88
N GLU A 126 -53.68 33.55 -37.77
CA GLU A 126 -53.91 32.49 -36.77
C GLU A 126 -52.70 31.55 -36.61
N MET A 127 -52.09 31.14 -37.73
CA MET A 127 -50.98 30.18 -37.76
C MET A 127 -49.63 30.73 -37.28
N GLU A 128 -49.38 32.03 -37.43
CA GLU A 128 -48.12 32.67 -37.03
C GLU A 128 -48.18 33.11 -35.57
N THR A 129 -49.30 33.69 -35.14
CA THR A 129 -49.50 34.13 -33.75
C THR A 129 -49.45 32.93 -32.79
N ILE A 130 -50.16 31.83 -33.10
CA ILE A 130 -50.13 30.60 -32.30
C ILE A 130 -48.70 30.05 -32.15
N LYS A 131 -47.91 30.05 -33.23
CA LYS A 131 -46.53 29.56 -33.21
C LYS A 131 -45.55 30.48 -32.51
N LYS A 132 -45.76 31.79 -32.55
CA LYS A 132 -44.84 32.78 -31.97
C LYS A 132 -44.96 32.89 -30.45
N TYR A 133 -46.13 32.58 -29.88
CA TYR A 133 -46.47 32.91 -28.49
C TYR A 133 -46.95 31.72 -27.62
N ASP A 134 -46.88 30.48 -28.12
CA ASP A 134 -47.35 29.26 -27.41
C ASP A 134 -48.79 29.37 -26.86
N ILE A 135 -49.72 29.69 -27.78
CA ILE A 135 -51.16 29.80 -27.51
C ILE A 135 -51.83 28.45 -27.81
N ASN A 136 -52.79 28.04 -26.98
CA ASN A 136 -53.39 26.71 -27.05
C ASN A 136 -54.56 26.58 -28.03
N ASP A 137 -55.36 27.63 -28.23
CA ASP A 137 -56.37 27.71 -29.30
C ASP A 137 -56.71 29.19 -29.61
N TYR A 138 -57.25 29.47 -30.80
CA TYR A 138 -57.71 30.78 -31.26
C TYR A 138 -59.08 30.62 -31.91
N ARG A 139 -60.11 31.32 -31.41
CA ARG A 139 -61.51 31.14 -31.85
C ARG A 139 -62.29 32.45 -31.95
N THR A 140 -63.31 32.48 -32.80
CA THR A 140 -64.28 33.58 -32.79
C THR A 140 -65.22 33.48 -31.58
N LYS A 141 -65.70 34.60 -31.02
CA LYS A 141 -66.69 34.62 -29.93
C LYS A 141 -67.98 33.85 -30.33
N SER A 142 -68.37 33.87 -31.60
CA SER A 142 -69.50 33.12 -32.15
C SER A 142 -69.27 31.61 -32.29
N ASP A 143 -68.02 31.13 -32.35
CA ASP A 143 -67.69 29.71 -32.40
C ASP A 143 -67.68 29.04 -31.02
N LEU A 144 -67.65 29.79 -29.92
CA LEU A 144 -67.45 29.28 -28.56
C LEU A 144 -68.75 28.79 -27.88
N THR A 145 -69.35 27.74 -28.43
CA THR A 145 -70.48 27.05 -27.77
C THR A 145 -70.03 26.34 -26.48
N ARG A 146 -70.95 26.12 -25.53
CA ARG A 146 -70.68 25.41 -24.25
C ARG A 146 -69.90 24.10 -24.41
N ILE A 147 -70.23 23.31 -25.44
CA ILE A 147 -69.55 22.04 -25.74
C ILE A 147 -68.11 22.29 -26.21
N ARG A 148 -67.89 23.29 -27.07
CA ARG A 148 -66.55 23.63 -27.56
C ARG A 148 -65.67 24.23 -26.46
N LEU A 149 -66.20 25.15 -25.64
CA LEU A 149 -65.51 25.67 -24.46
C LEU A 149 -65.08 24.54 -23.51
N PHE A 150 -65.98 23.58 -23.22
CA PHE A 150 -65.63 22.41 -22.41
C PHE A 150 -64.47 21.60 -23.02
N THR A 151 -64.49 21.32 -24.33
CA THR A 151 -63.39 20.58 -24.98
C THR A 151 -62.06 21.35 -24.99
N ILE A 152 -62.09 22.66 -25.20
CA ILE A 152 -60.89 23.52 -25.22
C ILE A 152 -60.30 23.60 -23.81
N LEU A 153 -61.11 23.91 -22.80
CA LEU A 153 -60.69 23.97 -21.39
C LEU A 153 -60.18 22.62 -20.90
N THR A 154 -60.83 21.50 -21.25
CA THR A 154 -60.35 20.16 -20.88
C THR A 154 -58.98 19.87 -21.48
N SER A 155 -58.74 20.28 -22.73
CA SER A 155 -57.43 20.13 -23.39
C SER A 155 -56.37 21.01 -22.74
N ALA A 156 -56.69 22.29 -22.49
CA ALA A 156 -55.80 23.26 -21.85
C ALA A 156 -55.43 22.85 -20.42
N ILE A 157 -56.40 22.49 -19.56
CA ILE A 157 -56.15 22.04 -18.18
C ILE A 157 -55.29 20.77 -18.16
N ARG A 158 -55.48 19.83 -19.09
CA ARG A 158 -54.61 18.65 -19.23
C ARG A 158 -53.19 19.03 -19.61
N ALA A 159 -53.01 19.96 -20.56
CA ALA A 159 -51.70 20.47 -20.93
C ALA A 159 -51.01 21.19 -19.75
N TYR A 160 -51.73 22.05 -19.02
CA TYR A 160 -51.24 22.71 -17.79
C TYR A 160 -50.74 21.68 -16.76
N LYS A 161 -51.59 20.70 -16.43
CA LYS A 161 -51.28 19.60 -15.49
C LYS A 161 -50.03 18.81 -15.91
N GLN A 162 -49.89 18.48 -17.20
CA GLN A 162 -48.71 17.80 -17.73
C GLN A 162 -47.45 18.68 -17.67
N ILE A 163 -47.53 19.95 -18.08
CA ILE A 163 -46.38 20.87 -18.07
C ILE A 163 -45.91 21.11 -16.62
N ARG A 164 -46.82 21.34 -15.67
CA ARG A 164 -46.49 21.45 -14.24
C ARG A 164 -45.82 20.18 -13.70
N GLN A 165 -46.36 19.00 -14.01
CA GLN A 165 -45.74 17.72 -13.62
C GLN A 165 -44.32 17.57 -14.19
N HIS A 166 -44.11 17.92 -15.47
CA HIS A 166 -42.79 17.90 -16.10
C HIS A 166 -41.83 18.94 -15.50
N LYS A 167 -42.30 20.14 -15.16
CA LYS A 167 -41.52 21.23 -14.53
C LYS A 167 -41.04 20.81 -13.12
N VAL A 168 -41.94 20.28 -12.30
CA VAL A 168 -41.61 19.76 -10.95
C VAL A 168 -40.67 18.55 -11.04
N MET A 169 -40.95 17.58 -11.92
CA MET A 169 -40.07 16.42 -12.13
C MET A 169 -38.67 16.84 -12.59
N ARG A 170 -38.57 17.77 -13.55
CA ARG A 170 -37.29 18.31 -14.02
C ARG A 170 -36.53 19.00 -12.88
N GLN A 171 -37.18 19.85 -12.09
CA GLN A 171 -36.55 20.52 -10.96
C GLN A 171 -36.06 19.51 -9.90
N GLY A 172 -36.85 18.46 -9.64
CA GLY A 172 -36.46 17.35 -8.79
C GLY A 172 -35.23 16.58 -9.31
N LEU A 173 -35.17 16.29 -10.61
CA LEU A 173 -34.01 15.66 -11.24
C LEU A 173 -32.76 16.56 -11.21
N GLU A 174 -32.91 17.87 -11.40
CA GLU A 174 -31.82 18.85 -11.25
C GLU A 174 -31.30 18.88 -9.80
N ASN A 175 -32.18 18.76 -8.80
CA ASN A 175 -31.81 18.62 -7.39
C ASN A 175 -31.07 17.30 -7.11
N VAL A 176 -31.54 16.17 -7.67
CA VAL A 176 -30.87 14.85 -7.60
C VAL A 176 -29.46 14.91 -8.19
N VAL A 177 -29.28 15.55 -9.35
CA VAL A 177 -27.96 15.73 -9.99
C VAL A 177 -27.05 16.58 -9.10
N SER A 178 -27.55 17.71 -8.57
CA SER A 178 -26.81 18.57 -7.64
C SER A 178 -26.36 17.84 -6.37
N ALA A 179 -27.26 17.06 -5.77
CA ALA A 179 -26.99 16.22 -4.60
C ALA A 179 -25.89 15.20 -4.89
N SER A 180 -25.98 14.51 -6.02
CA SER A 180 -25.01 13.48 -6.44
C SER A 180 -23.62 14.07 -6.67
N THR A 181 -23.52 15.25 -7.30
CA THR A 181 -22.25 15.95 -7.49
C THR A 181 -21.60 16.36 -6.16
N LYS A 182 -22.40 16.79 -5.17
CA LYS A 182 -21.89 17.10 -3.81
C LYS A 182 -21.37 15.85 -3.09
N MET A 183 -21.96 14.68 -3.35
CA MET A 183 -21.61 13.42 -2.67
C MET A 183 -20.45 12.67 -3.33
N ALA A 184 -20.15 12.91 -4.62
CA ALA A 184 -19.16 12.17 -5.40
C ALA A 184 -17.72 12.17 -4.83
N ASN A 185 -17.33 13.21 -4.09
CA ASN A 185 -15.98 13.36 -3.51
C ASN A 185 -15.88 12.90 -2.04
N ILE A 186 -16.93 12.29 -1.48
CA ILE A 186 -16.93 11.84 -0.08
C ILE A 186 -16.41 10.40 0.00
N HIS A 187 -15.16 10.22 0.43
CA HIS A 187 -14.50 8.91 0.44
C HIS A 187 -14.72 8.06 1.71
N GLY A 188 -15.38 8.61 2.74
CA GLY A 188 -15.66 7.89 4.00
C GLY A 188 -17.11 7.40 4.10
N MET A 189 -17.31 6.12 4.40
CA MET A 189 -18.64 5.47 4.49
C MET A 189 -19.62 6.24 5.39
N ARG A 190 -19.16 6.67 6.57
CA ARG A 190 -19.97 7.44 7.53
C ARG A 190 -20.38 8.81 6.97
N LEU A 191 -19.43 9.59 6.44
CA LEU A 191 -19.70 10.91 5.88
C LEU A 191 -20.64 10.83 4.67
N PHE A 192 -20.48 9.79 3.84
CA PHE A 192 -21.36 9.55 2.69
C PHE A 192 -22.78 9.20 3.14
N ALA A 193 -22.93 8.33 4.14
CA ALA A 193 -24.22 7.96 4.72
C ALA A 193 -24.92 9.13 5.45
N GLU A 194 -24.19 9.95 6.21
CA GLU A 194 -24.71 11.19 6.81
C GLU A 194 -25.14 12.20 5.73
N GLY A 195 -24.39 12.27 4.62
CA GLY A 195 -24.77 13.04 3.43
C GLY A 195 -26.06 12.52 2.78
N ALA A 196 -26.19 11.20 2.65
CA ALA A 196 -27.37 10.55 2.06
C ALA A 196 -28.66 10.91 2.80
N VAL A 197 -28.70 10.81 4.14
CA VAL A 197 -29.89 11.20 4.94
C VAL A 197 -30.28 12.64 4.64
N LYS A 198 -29.32 13.58 4.67
CA LYS A 198 -29.57 15.00 4.42
C LYS A 198 -30.12 15.26 3.01
N GLN A 199 -29.61 14.56 1.99
CA GLN A 199 -30.09 14.72 0.61
C GLN A 199 -31.46 14.06 0.38
N ILE A 200 -31.74 12.89 0.99
CA ILE A 200 -33.08 12.26 0.95
C ILE A 200 -34.12 13.23 1.53
N SER A 201 -33.86 13.77 2.72
CA SER A 201 -34.76 14.71 3.40
C SER A 201 -34.95 16.01 2.62
N ALA A 202 -33.88 16.57 2.04
CA ALA A 202 -33.96 17.76 1.20
C ALA A 202 -34.76 17.53 -0.09
N LEU A 203 -34.67 16.34 -0.70
CA LEU A 203 -35.37 15.99 -1.95
C LEU A 203 -36.89 15.96 -1.76
N ILE A 204 -37.38 15.53 -0.59
CA ILE A 204 -38.80 15.45 -0.24
C ILE A 204 -39.29 16.63 0.62
N GLN A 205 -38.43 17.63 0.83
CA GLN A 205 -38.69 18.89 1.55
C GLN A 205 -39.07 18.71 3.03
N ILE A 206 -38.29 17.93 3.78
CA ILE A 206 -38.45 17.75 5.24
C ILE A 206 -37.13 17.99 5.98
N GLU A 207 -37.20 18.15 7.30
CA GLU A 207 -36.00 18.19 8.15
C GLU A 207 -35.24 16.85 8.14
N PRO A 208 -33.90 16.87 8.28
CA PRO A 208 -33.08 15.65 8.27
C PRO A 208 -33.18 14.88 9.60
N ASP A 209 -34.27 14.15 9.79
CA ASP A 209 -34.48 13.23 10.91
C ASP A 209 -34.66 11.78 10.42
N GLY A 210 -33.65 10.95 10.64
CA GLY A 210 -33.58 9.61 10.05
C GLY A 210 -32.24 8.92 10.30
N LEU A 211 -32.12 7.67 9.85
CA LEU A 211 -30.93 6.84 10.04
C LEU A 211 -30.72 5.85 8.90
N ILE A 212 -29.47 5.42 8.71
CA ILE A 212 -29.09 4.39 7.74
C ILE A 212 -28.38 3.26 8.47
N CYS A 213 -28.82 2.04 8.22
CA CYS A 213 -28.16 0.82 8.67
C CYS A 213 -27.67 -0.04 7.50
N ALA A 214 -26.61 -0.81 7.74
CA ALA A 214 -26.10 -1.80 6.81
C ALA A 214 -26.14 -3.20 7.46
N GLN A 215 -26.49 -4.20 6.66
CA GLN A 215 -26.31 -5.60 7.00
C GLN A 215 -24.87 -6.02 6.68
N ASP A 216 -24.18 -6.65 7.62
CA ASP A 216 -22.80 -7.08 7.36
C ASP A 216 -22.74 -8.30 6.41
N GLY A 217 -21.68 -8.37 5.62
CA GLY A 217 -21.54 -9.30 4.48
C GLY A 217 -20.80 -10.61 4.79
N SER A 218 -20.55 -10.92 6.06
CA SER A 218 -19.90 -12.18 6.46
C SER A 218 -20.89 -13.34 6.36
N HIS A 219 -20.53 -14.40 5.61
CA HIS A 219 -21.40 -15.51 5.24
C HIS A 219 -22.00 -16.36 6.40
N ASP A 220 -21.62 -16.11 7.66
CA ASP A 220 -22.01 -16.93 8.82
C ASP A 220 -23.03 -16.28 9.78
N ASN A 221 -23.47 -15.02 9.60
CA ASN A 221 -24.51 -14.42 10.45
C ASN A 221 -25.36 -13.37 9.71
N SER A 222 -26.61 -13.71 9.39
CA SER A 222 -27.56 -12.82 8.72
C SER A 222 -28.09 -11.66 9.58
N ASP A 223 -27.87 -11.70 10.90
CA ASP A 223 -28.65 -10.90 11.85
C ASP A 223 -27.91 -9.64 12.36
N ASN A 224 -26.63 -9.48 12.02
CA ASN A 224 -25.80 -8.35 12.45
C ASN A 224 -26.03 -7.08 11.60
N ILE A 225 -27.13 -6.38 11.88
CA ILE A 225 -27.44 -5.07 11.29
C ILE A 225 -26.93 -3.94 12.20
N HIS A 226 -26.14 -3.02 11.64
CA HIS A 226 -25.54 -1.90 12.39
C HIS A 226 -25.87 -0.55 11.76
N VAL A 227 -26.04 0.49 12.58
CA VAL A 227 -26.31 1.87 12.13
C VAL A 227 -25.01 2.52 11.65
N ILE A 228 -24.94 2.87 10.37
CA ILE A 228 -23.74 3.48 9.73
C ILE A 228 -23.78 5.02 9.75
N ALA A 229 -24.97 5.61 9.81
CA ALA A 229 -25.18 7.04 10.00
C ALA A 229 -26.55 7.31 10.61
N ALA A 230 -26.67 8.44 11.30
CA ALA A 230 -27.93 8.91 11.86
C ALA A 230 -27.96 10.43 11.94
N SER A 231 -29.15 11.00 11.86
CA SER A 231 -29.43 12.44 11.97
C SER A 231 -30.59 12.68 12.93
N GLY A 232 -30.84 13.96 13.25
CA GLY A 232 -31.89 14.37 14.19
C GLY A 232 -31.86 13.58 15.51
N ARG A 233 -33.01 13.01 15.90
CA ARG A 233 -33.21 12.31 17.17
C ARG A 233 -32.45 10.98 17.28
N TYR A 234 -31.93 10.46 16.17
CA TYR A 234 -31.20 9.19 16.09
C TYR A 234 -29.67 9.35 16.16
N SER A 235 -29.15 10.58 16.14
CA SER A 235 -27.71 10.92 16.10
C SER A 235 -26.82 10.14 17.10
N ASN A 236 -27.34 9.81 18.29
CA ASN A 236 -26.63 9.05 19.32
C ASN A 236 -26.47 7.53 19.02
N LEU A 237 -27.02 7.03 17.91
CA LEU A 237 -27.03 5.59 17.56
C LEU A 237 -25.99 5.19 16.51
N VAL A 238 -25.13 6.10 16.04
CA VAL A 238 -24.08 5.78 15.06
C VAL A 238 -23.15 4.68 15.61
N GLN A 239 -22.84 3.68 14.78
CA GLN A 239 -22.12 2.44 15.12
C GLN A 239 -22.80 1.50 16.12
N ALA A 240 -23.98 1.83 16.63
CA ALA A 240 -24.74 0.90 17.47
C ALA A 240 -25.37 -0.24 16.63
N PRO A 241 -25.49 -1.46 17.17
CA PRO A 241 -26.32 -2.50 16.56
C PRO A 241 -27.79 -2.04 16.57
N LEU A 242 -28.55 -2.44 15.54
CA LEU A 242 -29.96 -2.03 15.35
C LEU A 242 -30.85 -2.36 16.57
N ASP A 243 -30.48 -3.38 17.34
CA ASP A 243 -31.11 -3.76 18.61
C ASP A 243 -31.09 -2.66 19.69
N SER A 244 -30.20 -1.68 19.58
CA SER A 244 -30.11 -0.53 20.50
C SER A 244 -31.21 0.50 20.28
N LEU A 245 -31.98 0.38 19.18
CA LEU A 245 -32.99 1.34 18.78
C LEU A 245 -34.29 1.14 19.58
N LYS A 246 -34.69 2.16 20.35
CA LYS A 246 -35.82 2.10 21.31
C LYS A 246 -37.21 1.91 20.67
N SER A 247 -37.37 2.19 19.38
CA SER A 247 -38.65 2.05 18.67
C SER A 247 -38.75 0.68 17.98
N PRO A 248 -39.61 -0.24 18.45
CA PRO A 248 -39.74 -1.57 17.85
C PRO A 248 -40.31 -1.50 16.42
N LYS A 249 -41.10 -0.47 16.10
CA LYS A 249 -41.72 -0.23 14.80
C LYS A 249 -40.67 0.06 13.72
N ILE A 250 -39.77 1.02 13.98
CA ILE A 250 -38.70 1.41 13.05
C ILE A 250 -37.72 0.25 12.84
N LYS A 251 -37.40 -0.49 13.90
CA LYS A 251 -36.61 -1.72 13.81
C LYS A 251 -37.26 -2.74 12.86
N GLN A 252 -38.55 -3.00 13.02
CA GLN A 252 -39.30 -3.91 12.13
C GLN A 252 -39.30 -3.43 10.69
N LEU A 253 -39.54 -2.14 10.42
CA LEU A 253 -39.52 -1.56 9.07
C LEU A 253 -38.16 -1.74 8.39
N LEU A 254 -37.06 -1.40 9.07
CA LEU A 254 -35.69 -1.55 8.54
C LEU A 254 -35.32 -3.03 8.28
N THR A 255 -35.62 -3.93 9.23
CA THR A 255 -35.40 -5.37 9.04
C THR A 255 -36.24 -5.92 7.90
N HIS A 256 -37.51 -5.50 7.76
CA HIS A 256 -38.38 -5.96 6.68
C HIS A 256 -37.94 -5.44 5.31
N CYS A 257 -37.50 -4.18 5.24
CA CYS A 257 -36.92 -3.55 4.05
C CYS A 257 -35.69 -4.33 3.55
N LEU A 258 -34.77 -4.69 4.45
CA LEU A 258 -33.58 -5.50 4.13
C LEU A 258 -33.95 -6.93 3.69
N GLN A 259 -34.93 -7.56 4.33
CA GLN A 259 -35.40 -8.91 3.98
C GLN A 259 -36.13 -8.96 2.64
N GLN A 260 -37.02 -8.00 2.36
CA GLN A 260 -37.78 -7.93 1.11
C GLN A 260 -37.00 -7.34 -0.06
N LYS A 261 -35.90 -6.62 0.20
CA LYS A 261 -35.06 -5.93 -0.79
C LYS A 261 -35.85 -4.92 -1.64
N LYS A 262 -36.75 -4.18 -0.99
CA LYS A 262 -37.66 -3.21 -1.60
C LYS A 262 -37.90 -2.03 -0.67
N ASN A 263 -38.18 -0.88 -1.26
CA ASN A 263 -38.65 0.31 -0.54
C ASN A 263 -40.02 0.03 0.09
N LEU A 264 -40.23 0.52 1.31
CA LEU A 264 -41.48 0.43 2.06
C LEU A 264 -41.97 1.84 2.40
N VAL A 265 -43.25 2.10 2.14
CA VAL A 265 -43.93 3.35 2.46
C VAL A 265 -45.12 2.99 3.35
N ASP A 266 -44.85 2.79 4.62
CA ASP A 266 -45.82 2.43 5.65
C ASP A 266 -45.39 3.08 6.96
N ASP A 267 -46.09 4.15 7.35
CA ASP A 267 -45.85 4.88 8.59
C ASP A 267 -44.39 5.42 8.73
N GLY A 268 -43.92 6.02 7.63
CA GLY A 268 -42.56 6.50 7.39
C GLY A 268 -41.99 5.98 6.07
N LEU A 269 -40.86 6.54 5.62
CA LEU A 269 -40.17 6.11 4.40
C LEU A 269 -38.98 5.23 4.73
N THR A 270 -39.03 3.97 4.27
CA THR A 270 -37.89 3.06 4.36
C THR A 270 -37.38 2.72 2.96
N LEU A 271 -36.12 3.08 2.67
CA LEU A 271 -35.48 2.90 1.37
C LEU A 271 -34.48 1.74 1.44
N TYR A 272 -34.46 0.89 0.42
CA TYR A 272 -33.49 -0.18 0.25
C TYR A 272 -32.47 0.21 -0.82
N PHE A 273 -31.18 0.00 -0.54
CA PHE A 273 -30.10 0.13 -1.51
C PHE A 273 -29.42 -1.24 -1.67
N SER A 274 -29.34 -1.71 -2.91
CA SER A 274 -28.57 -2.90 -3.27
C SER A 274 -27.12 -2.53 -3.51
N THR A 275 -26.19 -3.21 -2.83
CA THR A 275 -24.77 -3.18 -3.20
C THR A 275 -24.40 -4.45 -3.98
N ASP A 276 -23.47 -4.33 -4.93
CA ASP A 276 -23.06 -5.43 -5.84
C ASP A 276 -22.54 -6.70 -5.14
N ARG A 277 -22.25 -6.62 -3.83
CA ARG A 277 -21.73 -7.74 -3.01
C ARG A 277 -22.75 -8.34 -2.05
N GLY A 278 -24.04 -8.08 -2.26
CA GLY A 278 -25.13 -8.73 -1.52
C GLY A 278 -25.38 -8.18 -0.12
N ARG A 279 -24.73 -7.08 0.29
CA ARG A 279 -25.11 -6.34 1.51
C ARG A 279 -26.33 -5.48 1.20
N GLY A 280 -27.38 -5.64 1.99
CA GLY A 280 -28.47 -4.67 2.03
C GLY A 280 -28.06 -3.46 2.86
N ILE A 281 -28.30 -2.26 2.34
CA ILE A 281 -28.33 -1.03 3.12
C ILE A 281 -29.79 -0.58 3.17
N ALA A 282 -30.26 -0.13 4.33
CA ALA A 282 -31.59 0.45 4.47
C ALA A 282 -31.53 1.80 5.19
N ALA A 283 -32.23 2.80 4.65
CA ALA A 283 -32.45 4.08 5.30
C ALA A 283 -33.90 4.16 5.79
N TYR A 284 -34.11 4.73 6.97
CA TYR A 284 -35.41 5.16 7.47
C TYR A 284 -35.41 6.67 7.64
N VAL A 285 -36.46 7.32 7.15
CA VAL A 285 -36.70 8.76 7.30
C VAL A 285 -38.15 8.97 7.72
N ASP A 286 -38.36 9.79 8.74
CA ASP A 286 -39.69 10.11 9.28
C ASP A 286 -40.42 11.04 8.28
N ILE A 287 -41.71 10.80 7.98
CA ILE A 287 -42.48 11.66 7.06
C ILE A 287 -43.94 11.82 7.56
N ASP A 288 -44.33 13.06 7.83
CA ASP A 288 -45.67 13.43 8.32
C ASP A 288 -46.72 13.63 7.20
N ARG A 289 -46.39 13.30 5.94
CA ARG A 289 -47.28 13.47 4.76
C ARG A 289 -47.21 12.27 3.81
N PRO A 290 -48.29 11.95 3.06
CA PRO A 290 -48.23 10.96 1.99
C PRO A 290 -47.30 11.42 0.85
N LEU A 291 -46.50 10.50 0.32
CA LEU A 291 -45.65 10.74 -0.86
C LEU A 291 -46.50 10.72 -2.14
N ASN A 292 -46.34 11.76 -2.97
CA ASN A 292 -46.97 11.80 -4.28
C ASN A 292 -46.17 10.95 -5.30
N SER A 293 -46.71 10.73 -6.51
CA SER A 293 -46.06 9.90 -7.54
C SER A 293 -44.76 10.50 -8.11
N VAL A 294 -44.57 11.81 -8.02
CA VAL A 294 -43.32 12.49 -8.41
C VAL A 294 -42.24 12.26 -7.35
N ASP A 295 -42.58 12.44 -6.07
CA ASP A 295 -41.67 12.17 -4.94
C ASP A 295 -41.17 10.71 -4.97
N GLN A 296 -42.08 9.75 -5.21
CA GLN A 296 -41.73 8.33 -5.35
C GLN A 296 -40.72 8.08 -6.48
N HIS A 297 -40.94 8.66 -7.66
CA HIS A 297 -40.04 8.46 -8.80
C HIS A 297 -38.67 9.14 -8.61
N LEU A 298 -38.65 10.34 -8.00
CA LEU A 298 -37.41 11.04 -7.65
C LEU A 298 -36.60 10.24 -6.62
N LEU A 299 -37.26 9.65 -5.63
CA LEU A 299 -36.64 8.75 -4.65
C LEU A 299 -36.08 7.48 -5.32
N GLU A 300 -36.79 6.85 -6.25
CA GLU A 300 -36.29 5.69 -7.00
C GLU A 300 -34.98 6.02 -7.75
N VAL A 301 -34.98 7.12 -8.50
CA VAL A 301 -33.79 7.59 -9.25
C VAL A 301 -32.63 7.93 -8.29
N PHE A 302 -32.93 8.58 -7.15
CA PHE A 302 -31.90 8.91 -6.16
C PHE A 302 -31.36 7.68 -5.43
N CYS A 303 -32.19 6.68 -5.12
CA CYS A 303 -31.76 5.42 -4.50
C CYS A 303 -30.83 4.62 -5.41
N ALA A 304 -31.09 4.61 -6.72
CA ALA A 304 -30.18 4.00 -7.69
C ALA A 304 -28.80 4.69 -7.70
N ASN A 305 -28.78 6.01 -7.60
CA ASN A 305 -27.53 6.79 -7.52
C ASN A 305 -26.78 6.56 -6.19
N LEU A 306 -27.51 6.59 -5.07
CA LEU A 306 -26.95 6.28 -3.75
C LEU A 306 -26.37 4.86 -3.68
N SER A 307 -26.99 3.87 -4.33
CA SER A 307 -26.47 2.50 -4.42
C SER A 307 -25.07 2.47 -5.06
N VAL A 308 -24.92 3.11 -6.24
CA VAL A 308 -23.63 3.25 -6.94
C VAL A 308 -22.62 4.04 -6.11
N GLY A 309 -23.05 5.09 -5.42
CA GLY A 309 -22.18 5.87 -4.53
C GLY A 309 -21.67 5.08 -3.33
N PHE A 310 -22.54 4.28 -2.68
CA PHE A 310 -22.14 3.37 -1.60
C PHE A 310 -21.15 2.30 -2.10
N ASP A 311 -21.38 1.71 -3.27
CA ASP A 311 -20.43 0.77 -3.88
C ASP A 311 -19.08 1.44 -4.18
N ASN A 312 -19.06 2.66 -4.72
CA ASN A 312 -17.83 3.42 -4.95
C ASN A 312 -17.06 3.73 -3.65
N VAL A 313 -17.75 4.15 -2.59
CA VAL A 313 -17.13 4.40 -1.28
C VAL A 313 -16.60 3.10 -0.67
N PHE A 314 -17.31 1.99 -0.81
CA PHE A 314 -16.83 0.69 -0.34
C PHE A 314 -15.63 0.18 -1.15
N LEU A 315 -15.62 0.38 -2.47
CA LEU A 315 -14.46 0.11 -3.32
C LEU A 315 -13.25 0.97 -2.92
N TYR A 316 -13.45 2.26 -2.64
CA TYR A 316 -12.40 3.14 -2.17
C TYR A 316 -11.80 2.69 -0.84
N ASN A 317 -12.64 2.39 0.16
CA ASN A 317 -12.17 1.90 1.46
C ASN A 317 -11.42 0.56 1.34
N LYS A 318 -11.86 -0.34 0.44
CA LYS A 318 -11.13 -1.58 0.16
C LYS A 318 -9.80 -1.34 -0.56
N LEU A 319 -9.74 -0.40 -1.50
CA LEU A 319 -8.49 0.01 -2.14
C LEU A 319 -7.54 0.63 -1.12
N GLU A 320 -8.04 1.42 -0.17
CA GLU A 320 -7.23 1.99 0.92
C GLU A 320 -6.70 0.90 1.85
N GLU A 321 -7.53 -0.05 2.30
CA GLU A 321 -7.08 -1.21 3.08
C GLU A 321 -6.01 -2.03 2.33
N GLN A 322 -6.23 -2.32 1.04
CA GLN A 322 -5.26 -3.09 0.24
C GLN A 322 -3.97 -2.31 -0.07
N ALA A 323 -4.04 -0.99 -0.17
CA ALA A 323 -2.87 -0.15 -0.43
C ALA A 323 -2.00 0.02 0.82
N TYR A 324 -2.60 0.06 2.01
CA TYR A 324 -1.94 0.53 3.24
C TYR A 324 -1.88 -0.48 4.40
N THR A 325 -2.61 -1.59 4.36
CA THR A 325 -2.63 -2.61 5.42
C THR A 325 -2.03 -3.92 4.94
N ASP A 326 -1.28 -4.62 5.79
CA ASP A 326 -0.82 -5.98 5.54
C ASP A 326 -2.01 -6.96 5.62
N PRO A 327 -2.22 -7.82 4.61
CA PRO A 327 -3.41 -8.67 4.55
C PRO A 327 -3.43 -9.80 5.59
N LEU A 328 -2.25 -10.23 6.09
CA LEU A 328 -2.10 -11.35 7.02
C LEU A 328 -2.21 -10.89 8.49
N LEU A 329 -1.51 -9.81 8.82
CA LEU A 329 -1.30 -9.32 10.17
C LEU A 329 -2.22 -8.13 10.54
N LYS A 330 -2.90 -7.53 9.55
CA LYS A 330 -3.83 -6.40 9.73
C LYS A 330 -3.21 -5.15 10.38
N VAL A 331 -1.89 -4.99 10.26
CA VAL A 331 -1.13 -3.80 10.64
C VAL A 331 -0.77 -2.94 9.42
N PRO A 332 -0.37 -1.67 9.59
CA PRO A 332 0.19 -0.86 8.51
C PRO A 332 1.29 -1.58 7.70
N ASN A 333 1.29 -1.38 6.38
CA ASN A 333 2.33 -1.89 5.48
C ASN A 333 3.38 -0.81 5.13
N LEU A 334 4.36 -1.15 4.30
CA LEU A 334 5.40 -0.23 3.83
C LEU A 334 4.86 1.08 3.22
N ASN A 335 3.77 1.04 2.44
CA ASN A 335 3.20 2.26 1.85
C ASN A 335 2.64 3.20 2.92
N TYR A 336 2.04 2.65 3.98
CA TYR A 336 1.55 3.46 5.10
C TYR A 336 2.69 3.96 5.98
N LEU A 337 3.73 3.16 6.21
CA LEU A 337 4.96 3.61 6.88
C LEU A 337 5.57 4.82 6.14
N LEU A 338 5.67 4.77 4.81
CA LEU A 338 6.17 5.89 4.01
C LEU A 338 5.23 7.11 4.11
N LYS A 339 3.91 6.92 4.03
CA LYS A 339 2.90 7.98 4.22
C LYS A 339 2.99 8.61 5.63
N TYR A 340 3.23 7.80 6.66
CA TYR A 340 3.41 8.22 8.04
C TYR A 340 4.67 9.09 8.21
N LEU A 341 5.80 8.63 7.66
CA LEU A 341 7.06 9.39 7.65
C LEU A 341 7.00 10.68 6.81
N CYS A 342 6.11 10.75 5.81
CA CYS A 342 5.80 11.97 5.05
C CYS A 342 4.96 13.00 5.82
N SER A 343 4.27 12.59 6.89
CA SER A 343 3.51 13.50 7.74
C SER A 343 4.44 14.48 8.46
N PRO A 344 3.98 15.70 8.82
CA PRO A 344 4.68 16.53 9.80
C PRO A 344 4.59 15.88 11.19
N ILE A 345 5.39 14.83 11.39
CA ILE A 345 5.75 14.32 12.72
C ILE A 345 6.48 15.44 13.44
N ASP A 346 6.14 15.69 14.71
CA ASP A 346 6.82 16.66 15.54
C ASP A 346 8.21 16.12 15.91
N HIS A 347 9.22 16.45 15.10
CA HIS A 347 10.60 15.99 15.27
C HIS A 347 11.33 16.62 16.47
N SER A 348 10.62 17.34 17.35
CA SER A 348 11.20 17.93 18.56
C SER A 348 11.51 16.91 19.67
N GLU A 349 10.83 15.75 19.67
CA GLU A 349 11.14 14.65 20.59
C GLU A 349 12.02 13.59 19.93
N ALA A 350 13.06 13.14 20.66
CA ALA A 350 14.09 12.22 20.16
C ALA A 350 13.49 10.86 19.79
N SER A 351 13.10 10.72 18.52
CA SER A 351 12.42 9.55 17.99
C SER A 351 13.36 8.65 17.17
N LEU A 352 13.20 7.34 17.30
CA LEU A 352 13.95 6.32 16.57
C LEU A 352 13.03 5.57 15.59
N LEU A 353 13.56 5.28 14.40
CA LEU A 353 13.05 4.24 13.50
C LEU A 353 13.92 2.99 13.69
N ALA A 354 13.31 1.86 14.06
CA ALA A 354 13.96 0.57 14.10
C ALA A 354 13.38 -0.35 13.03
N LEU A 355 14.24 -0.93 12.19
CA LEU A 355 13.92 -2.08 11.34
C LEU A 355 14.32 -3.37 12.08
N ILE A 356 13.39 -4.29 12.22
CA ILE A 356 13.51 -5.55 12.94
C ILE A 356 13.32 -6.68 11.93
N ASP A 357 14.31 -7.55 11.77
CA ASP A 357 14.33 -8.60 10.75
C ASP A 357 14.55 -9.96 11.43
N LEU A 358 13.65 -10.92 11.17
CA LEU A 358 13.68 -12.24 11.79
C LEU A 358 14.80 -13.09 11.17
N ASP A 359 15.77 -13.49 12.00
CA ASP A 359 16.91 -14.26 11.51
C ASP A 359 16.46 -15.64 10.99
N ASP A 360 17.00 -16.03 9.83
CA ASP A 360 16.76 -17.32 9.16
C ASP A 360 15.28 -17.68 8.91
N PHE A 361 14.40 -16.68 8.79
CA PHE A 361 12.96 -16.90 8.53
C PHE A 361 12.67 -17.69 7.24
N SER A 362 13.52 -17.61 6.22
CA SER A 362 13.41 -18.49 5.04
C SER A 362 13.57 -19.96 5.41
N ALA A 363 14.57 -20.31 6.21
CA ALA A 363 14.80 -21.68 6.67
C ALA A 363 13.66 -22.20 7.57
N ILE A 364 12.98 -21.32 8.31
CA ILE A 364 11.74 -21.67 9.03
C ILE A 364 10.63 -22.06 8.05
N ASN A 365 10.43 -21.29 6.97
CA ASN A 365 9.46 -21.62 5.93
C ASN A 365 9.82 -22.91 5.19
N ASP A 366 11.10 -23.13 4.88
CA ASP A 366 11.57 -24.32 4.17
C ASP A 366 11.44 -25.59 5.03
N SER A 367 11.62 -25.48 6.35
CA SER A 367 11.58 -26.60 7.29
C SER A 367 10.17 -26.94 7.81
N PHE A 368 9.33 -25.92 8.05
CA PHE A 368 8.02 -26.07 8.70
C PHE A 368 6.83 -25.63 7.82
N GLY A 369 7.09 -25.08 6.64
CA GLY A 369 6.08 -24.61 5.69
C GLY A 369 5.52 -23.21 6.01
N HIS A 370 5.00 -22.54 4.98
CA HIS A 370 4.50 -21.17 5.07
C HIS A 370 3.39 -20.96 6.11
N GLN A 371 2.54 -21.97 6.36
CA GLN A 371 1.49 -21.87 7.39
C GLN A 371 2.06 -21.75 8.81
N PHE A 372 3.22 -22.37 9.08
CA PHE A 372 3.93 -22.20 10.34
C PHE A 372 4.59 -20.81 10.41
N GLY A 373 5.23 -20.37 9.32
CA GLY A 373 5.77 -19.01 9.19
C GLY A 373 4.73 -17.91 9.44
N ASP A 374 3.53 -18.04 8.87
CA ASP A 374 2.40 -17.15 9.11
C ASP A 374 1.97 -17.10 10.58
N SER A 375 2.04 -18.24 11.30
CA SER A 375 1.76 -18.30 12.74
C SER A 375 2.87 -17.65 13.57
N VAL A 376 4.15 -17.83 13.21
CA VAL A 376 5.29 -17.14 13.82
C VAL A 376 5.12 -15.61 13.68
N LEU A 377 4.81 -15.12 12.48
CA LEU A 377 4.62 -13.69 12.21
C LEU A 377 3.46 -13.08 13.01
N LYS A 378 2.37 -13.83 13.20
CA LYS A 378 1.24 -13.41 14.05
C LYS A 378 1.66 -13.27 15.51
N GLU A 379 2.46 -14.19 16.03
CA GLU A 379 2.88 -14.10 17.43
C GLU A 379 3.97 -13.04 17.66
N VAL A 380 4.83 -12.79 16.66
CA VAL A 380 5.74 -11.64 16.65
C VAL A 380 4.98 -10.32 16.68
N ILE A 381 3.98 -10.12 15.82
CA ILE A 381 3.22 -8.85 15.81
C ILE A 381 2.40 -8.67 17.09
N ASN A 382 1.79 -9.74 17.63
CA ASN A 382 1.08 -9.70 18.92
C ASN A 382 1.99 -9.24 20.06
N ARG A 383 3.20 -9.81 20.13
CA ARG A 383 4.18 -9.49 21.17
C ARG A 383 4.73 -8.07 21.03
N LEU A 384 5.09 -7.64 19.83
CA LEU A 384 5.54 -6.27 19.55
C LEU A 384 4.45 -5.25 19.91
N THR A 385 3.20 -5.48 19.48
CA THR A 385 2.06 -4.59 19.79
C THR A 385 1.81 -4.49 21.30
N SER A 386 1.92 -5.62 22.02
CA SER A 386 1.74 -5.67 23.48
C SER A 386 2.88 -4.98 24.24
N ARG A 387 4.12 -5.04 23.71
CA ARG A 387 5.31 -4.45 24.33
C ARG A 387 5.44 -2.94 24.07
N PHE A 388 4.98 -2.47 22.91
CA PHE A 388 5.16 -1.10 22.42
C PHE A 388 3.81 -0.43 22.05
N PRO A 389 2.85 -0.30 22.98
CA PRO A 389 1.47 0.08 22.68
C PRO A 389 1.27 1.55 22.24
N GLN A 390 2.24 2.43 22.47
CA GLN A 390 2.22 3.83 22.02
C GLN A 390 3.04 4.07 20.74
N CYS A 391 3.76 3.05 20.27
CA CYS A 391 4.67 3.17 19.13
C CYS A 391 3.95 2.80 17.83
N PHE A 392 4.36 3.42 16.72
CA PHE A 392 3.89 3.06 15.40
C PHE A 392 4.59 1.79 14.91
N LEU A 393 3.82 0.75 14.58
CA LEU A 393 4.30 -0.55 14.14
C LEU A 393 3.78 -0.86 12.73
N ALA A 394 4.66 -1.31 11.84
CA ALA A 394 4.32 -1.68 10.47
C ALA A 394 5.08 -2.93 10.00
N ARG A 395 4.54 -3.64 9.01
CA ARG A 395 5.25 -4.70 8.29
C ARG A 395 5.84 -4.14 7.00
N VAL A 396 7.15 -4.34 6.81
CA VAL A 396 7.94 -3.80 5.70
C VAL A 396 8.06 -4.82 4.56
N SER A 397 8.35 -6.07 4.89
CA SER A 397 8.49 -7.19 3.93
C SER A 397 8.04 -8.51 4.57
N SER A 398 8.42 -9.65 3.99
CA SER A 398 8.17 -11.00 4.49
C SER A 398 8.37 -11.17 5.99
N ASP A 399 9.51 -10.70 6.48
CA ASP A 399 10.17 -10.98 7.75
C ASP A 399 10.71 -9.72 8.43
N VAL A 400 10.51 -8.56 7.82
CA VAL A 400 10.95 -7.26 8.34
C VAL A 400 9.75 -6.45 8.84
N PHE A 401 9.89 -5.94 10.07
CA PHE A 401 8.98 -5.01 10.73
C PHE A 401 9.66 -3.65 10.92
N ALA A 402 8.87 -2.58 10.96
CA ALA A 402 9.32 -1.25 11.34
C ALA A 402 8.61 -0.80 12.61
N LEU A 403 9.36 -0.29 13.57
CA LEU A 403 8.89 0.27 14.82
C LEU A 403 9.38 1.71 14.93
N ILE A 404 8.47 2.66 15.17
CA ILE A 404 8.78 4.09 15.38
C ILE A 404 8.22 4.53 16.72
N GLY A 405 9.05 5.17 17.54
CA GLY A 405 8.67 5.75 18.83
C GLY A 405 9.80 6.57 19.44
N LEU A 406 9.60 7.04 20.67
CA LEU A 406 10.59 7.80 21.41
C LEU A 406 11.80 6.92 21.79
N GLU A 407 13.01 7.48 21.86
CA GLU A 407 14.25 6.76 22.21
C GLU A 407 14.20 6.09 23.60
N SER A 408 13.36 6.62 24.50
CA SER A 408 13.04 6.00 25.80
C SER A 408 12.17 4.73 25.70
N GLU A 409 11.37 4.59 24.66
CA GLU A 409 10.43 3.49 24.45
C GLU A 409 10.94 2.48 23.41
N VAL A 410 11.61 2.95 22.37
CA VAL A 410 12.12 2.18 21.23
C VAL A 410 13.64 2.27 21.23
N ASN A 411 14.32 1.27 21.78
CA ASN A 411 15.78 1.16 21.75
C ASN A 411 16.23 -0.30 21.57
N SER A 412 17.50 -0.48 21.25
CA SER A 412 18.12 -1.77 20.93
C SER A 412 17.88 -2.84 22.00
N SER A 413 18.09 -2.52 23.27
CA SER A 413 17.84 -3.44 24.38
C SER A 413 16.38 -3.86 24.47
N LEU A 414 15.42 -2.92 24.55
CA LEU A 414 14.00 -3.26 24.71
C LEU A 414 13.46 -4.12 23.56
N ILE A 415 13.96 -3.91 22.35
CA ILE A 415 13.60 -4.72 21.18
C ILE A 415 14.21 -6.12 21.29
N ILE A 416 15.52 -6.25 21.53
CA ILE A 416 16.20 -7.55 21.61
C ILE A 416 15.66 -8.40 22.77
N ASP A 417 15.40 -7.80 23.94
CA ASP A 417 14.76 -8.45 25.11
C ASP A 417 13.42 -9.13 24.74
N THR A 418 12.72 -8.60 23.74
CA THR A 418 11.43 -9.14 23.27
C THR A 418 11.58 -10.49 22.54
N PHE A 419 12.77 -10.78 22.04
CA PHE A 419 13.15 -12.03 21.34
C PHE A 419 13.98 -12.99 22.21
N GLU A 420 14.43 -12.60 23.41
CA GLU A 420 15.13 -13.53 24.32
C GLU A 420 14.21 -14.66 24.82
N SER A 421 12.93 -14.37 25.01
CA SER A 421 11.92 -15.35 25.45
C SER A 421 11.32 -16.14 24.28
N GLU A 422 11.10 -17.43 24.47
CA GLU A 422 10.51 -18.32 23.45
C GLU A 422 9.10 -17.85 23.04
N PHE A 423 8.77 -18.03 21.76
CA PHE A 423 7.45 -17.78 21.19
C PHE A 423 6.61 -19.06 21.30
N ILE A 424 5.34 -18.95 21.70
CA ILE A 424 4.43 -20.10 21.71
C ILE A 424 3.70 -20.13 20.37
N VAL A 425 4.14 -21.01 19.47
CA VAL A 425 3.59 -21.15 18.12
C VAL A 425 2.97 -22.54 18.00
N ASN A 426 1.68 -22.60 17.68
CA ASN A 426 0.90 -23.84 17.63
C ASN A 426 1.07 -24.70 18.91
N GLU A 427 0.96 -24.08 20.08
CA GLU A 427 1.14 -24.68 21.42
C GLU A 427 2.56 -25.21 21.74
N GLN A 428 3.56 -24.93 20.89
CA GLN A 428 4.95 -25.34 21.13
C GLN A 428 5.88 -24.14 21.36
N PRO A 429 6.86 -24.26 22.28
CA PRO A 429 7.90 -23.25 22.43
C PRO A 429 8.83 -23.26 21.21
N PHE A 430 9.06 -22.07 20.65
CA PHE A 430 9.89 -21.84 19.49
C PHE A 430 10.87 -20.70 19.75
N LYS A 431 12.17 -20.96 19.60
CA LYS A 431 13.21 -19.95 19.77
C LYS A 431 13.44 -19.21 18.45
N LEU A 432 13.35 -17.89 18.50
CA LEU A 432 13.48 -16.99 17.35
C LEU A 432 14.39 -15.83 17.75
N SER A 433 15.36 -15.47 16.91
CA SER A 433 16.13 -14.23 17.06
C SER A 433 15.76 -13.23 15.98
N ALA A 434 16.05 -11.95 16.24
CA ALA A 434 15.89 -10.89 15.28
C ALA A 434 17.11 -9.97 15.30
N SER A 435 17.55 -9.56 14.11
CA SER A 435 18.56 -8.51 13.94
C SER A 435 17.87 -7.15 13.79
N VAL A 436 18.46 -6.08 14.34
CA VAL A 436 17.82 -4.76 14.42
C VAL A 436 18.74 -3.64 13.89
N GLY A 437 18.22 -2.78 13.03
CA GLY A 437 18.88 -1.54 12.58
C GLY A 437 18.10 -0.31 13.02
N LEU A 438 18.72 0.60 13.78
CA LEU A 438 18.08 1.81 14.32
C LEU A 438 18.62 3.10 13.67
N VAL A 439 17.77 4.11 13.46
CA VAL A 439 18.14 5.45 12.96
C VAL A 439 17.39 6.54 13.72
N LYS A 440 18.07 7.63 14.08
CA LYS A 440 17.48 8.80 14.74
C LYS A 440 16.75 9.68 13.74
N LEU A 441 15.45 9.90 13.96
CA LEU A 441 14.63 10.78 13.12
C LEU A 441 15.05 12.26 13.23
N ALA A 442 15.66 12.65 14.36
CA ALA A 442 16.21 13.98 14.57
C ALA A 442 17.48 14.26 13.74
N GLU A 443 18.21 13.22 13.31
CA GLU A 443 19.43 13.35 12.49
C GLU A 443 19.14 13.36 10.99
N ARG A 444 17.87 13.59 10.61
CA ARG A 444 17.38 13.66 9.23
C ARG A 444 18.02 14.82 8.46
N THR A 445 19.07 14.53 7.72
CA THR A 445 19.78 15.49 6.85
C THR A 445 19.18 15.61 5.44
N THR A 446 18.45 14.59 4.94
CA THR A 446 17.94 14.53 3.55
C THR A 446 16.55 13.87 3.43
N GLU A 447 16.20 13.37 2.23
CA GLU A 447 14.90 12.80 1.88
C GLU A 447 14.58 11.51 2.65
N LEU A 448 13.28 11.16 2.71
CA LEU A 448 12.80 9.95 3.39
C LEU A 448 13.35 8.65 2.79
N THR A 449 13.71 8.67 1.51
CA THR A 449 14.34 7.51 0.88
C THR A 449 15.72 7.21 1.47
N ASP A 450 16.42 8.19 2.04
CA ASP A 450 17.73 8.01 2.65
C ASP A 450 17.62 7.43 4.06
N LEU A 451 16.72 7.97 4.90
CA LEU A 451 16.46 7.44 6.25
C LEU A 451 16.19 5.93 6.27
N PHE A 452 15.39 5.44 5.31
CA PHE A 452 15.08 4.01 5.20
C PHE A 452 16.28 3.19 4.70
N LYS A 453 17.12 3.73 3.81
CA LYS A 453 18.39 3.10 3.41
C LYS A 453 19.37 3.03 4.59
N ASP A 454 19.46 4.09 5.38
CA ASP A 454 20.35 4.16 6.55
C ASP A 454 19.96 3.09 7.59
N ALA A 455 18.65 2.87 7.79
CA ALA A 455 18.14 1.81 8.65
C ALA A 455 18.47 0.41 8.10
N GLN A 456 18.39 0.22 6.77
CA GLN A 456 18.83 -1.02 6.11
C GLN A 456 20.35 -1.23 6.21
N VAL A 457 21.15 -0.16 6.15
CA VAL A 457 22.61 -0.24 6.35
C VAL A 457 22.93 -0.66 7.77
N ALA A 458 22.31 -0.04 8.78
CA ALA A 458 22.48 -0.44 10.18
C ALA A 458 22.04 -1.90 10.42
N LEU A 459 20.89 -2.29 9.89
CA LEU A 459 20.37 -3.67 9.99
C LEU A 459 21.33 -4.69 9.34
N LYS A 460 21.87 -4.38 8.16
CA LYS A 460 22.86 -5.23 7.50
C LYS A 460 24.15 -5.32 8.32
N GLN A 461 24.60 -4.22 8.92
CA GLN A 461 25.77 -4.24 9.79
C GLN A 461 25.53 -5.06 11.06
N ALA A 462 24.32 -5.02 11.65
CA ALA A 462 23.95 -5.89 12.76
C ALA A 462 24.07 -7.37 12.36
N LYS A 463 23.44 -7.77 11.23
CA LYS A 463 23.51 -9.14 10.69
C LYS A 463 24.94 -9.63 10.42
N VAL A 464 25.84 -8.75 9.99
CA VAL A 464 27.26 -9.09 9.72
C VAL A 464 28.07 -9.23 11.01
N HIS A 465 27.88 -8.36 12.00
CA HIS A 465 28.63 -8.43 13.26
C HIS A 465 28.14 -9.56 14.16
N LYS A 466 26.81 -9.69 14.33
CA LYS A 466 26.18 -10.70 15.17
C LYS A 466 24.67 -10.78 14.87
N ARG A 467 24.20 -11.90 14.30
CA ARG A 467 22.76 -12.24 14.23
C ARG A 467 22.14 -12.27 15.64
N GLY A 468 20.88 -11.86 15.78
CA GLY A 468 20.28 -11.58 17.08
C GLY A 468 20.86 -10.34 17.78
N GLY A 469 21.44 -9.41 17.01
CA GLY A 469 22.08 -8.20 17.50
C GLY A 469 21.43 -6.93 16.96
N ALA A 470 21.76 -5.79 17.56
CA ALA A 470 21.24 -4.48 17.18
C ALA A 470 22.37 -3.49 16.90
N MET A 471 22.22 -2.67 15.85
CA MET A 471 23.13 -1.57 15.50
C MET A 471 22.32 -0.28 15.31
N THR A 472 22.84 0.83 15.83
CA THR A 472 22.36 2.17 15.47
C THR A 472 23.24 2.71 14.34
N PHE A 473 22.62 3.29 13.33
CA PHE A 473 23.30 3.92 12.20
C PHE A 473 24.25 5.03 12.67
N SER A 474 25.40 5.12 12.01
CA SER A 474 26.30 6.27 12.07
C SER A 474 26.70 6.68 10.64
N GLN A 475 27.11 7.94 10.48
CA GLN A 475 27.58 8.44 9.17
C GLN A 475 28.78 7.62 8.65
N ASP A 476 29.63 7.11 9.54
CA ASP A 476 30.76 6.23 9.22
C ASP A 476 30.27 4.89 8.64
N MET A 477 29.24 4.26 9.20
CA MET A 477 28.64 3.05 8.61
C MET A 477 28.11 3.31 7.19
N GLY A 478 27.45 4.45 7.00
CA GLY A 478 26.98 4.88 5.67
C GLY A 478 28.13 5.12 4.70
N GLN A 479 29.26 5.65 5.17
CA GLN A 479 30.45 5.89 4.36
C GLN A 479 31.15 4.59 3.97
N CYS A 480 31.42 3.69 4.92
CA CYS A 480 32.00 2.38 4.63
C CYS A 480 31.12 1.55 3.70
N ALA A 481 29.79 1.66 3.80
CA ALA A 481 28.86 0.99 2.88
C ALA A 481 28.99 1.53 1.43
N ARG A 482 29.15 2.85 1.25
CA ARG A 482 29.39 3.46 -0.07
C ARG A 482 30.75 3.06 -0.64
N GLU A 483 31.80 3.11 0.17
CA GLU A 483 33.16 2.69 -0.21
C GLU A 483 33.20 1.22 -0.63
N ARG A 484 32.51 0.33 0.10
CA ARG A 484 32.39 -1.09 -0.26
C ARG A 484 31.74 -1.31 -1.64
N ILE A 485 30.71 -0.52 -1.99
CA ILE A 485 30.06 -0.58 -3.31
C ILE A 485 31.00 -0.06 -4.41
N GLN A 486 31.72 1.04 -4.15
CA GLN A 486 32.72 1.57 -5.08
C GLN A 486 33.84 0.56 -5.32
N LEU A 487 34.37 -0.06 -4.26
CA LEU A 487 35.45 -1.05 -4.33
C LEU A 487 35.00 -2.32 -5.06
N LEU A 488 33.79 -2.85 -4.80
CA LEU A 488 33.19 -3.93 -5.61
C LEU A 488 33.08 -3.57 -7.11
N THR A 489 32.69 -2.34 -7.42
CA THR A 489 32.58 -1.87 -8.81
C THR A 489 33.95 -1.79 -9.48
N GLN A 490 34.96 -1.30 -8.77
CA GLN A 490 36.33 -1.25 -9.25
C GLN A 490 36.94 -2.66 -9.42
N LEU A 491 36.65 -3.61 -8.53
CA LEU A 491 37.17 -4.99 -8.60
C LEU A 491 36.67 -5.72 -9.86
N ARG A 492 35.41 -5.49 -10.25
CA ARG A 492 34.85 -6.01 -11.53
C ARG A 492 35.57 -5.45 -12.75
N LEU A 493 35.96 -4.18 -12.70
CA LEU A 493 36.75 -3.54 -13.76
C LEU A 493 38.22 -4.01 -13.74
N ALA A 494 38.78 -4.31 -12.56
CA ALA A 494 40.15 -4.77 -12.39
C ALA A 494 40.41 -6.12 -13.11
N LEU A 495 39.44 -7.04 -13.04
CA LEU A 495 39.45 -8.31 -13.76
C LEU A 495 39.52 -8.13 -15.28
N THR A 496 38.84 -7.14 -15.85
CA THR A 496 38.85 -6.90 -17.31
C THR A 496 40.03 -6.04 -17.77
N LYS A 497 40.66 -5.28 -16.88
CA LYS A 497 41.81 -4.40 -17.17
C LYS A 497 43.20 -5.03 -16.93
N ASN A 498 43.31 -6.28 -16.47
CA ASN A 498 44.55 -6.88 -15.96
C ASN A 498 45.18 -6.08 -14.79
N ALA A 499 44.36 -5.46 -13.93
CA ALA A 499 44.85 -4.70 -12.78
C ALA A 499 45.10 -5.59 -11.52
N LEU A 500 44.70 -6.86 -11.60
CA LEU A 500 45.09 -7.92 -10.68
C LEU A 500 46.38 -8.59 -11.18
N PHE A 501 47.30 -8.85 -10.27
CA PHE A 501 48.59 -9.51 -10.55
C PHE A 501 49.04 -10.35 -9.36
N LEU A 502 50.04 -11.21 -9.57
CA LEU A 502 50.61 -12.07 -8.53
C LEU A 502 51.99 -11.54 -8.13
N MET A 503 52.27 -11.57 -6.82
CA MET A 503 53.61 -11.44 -6.24
C MET A 503 53.93 -12.75 -5.50
N TYR A 504 55.20 -13.07 -5.34
CA TYR A 504 55.64 -14.35 -4.80
C TYR A 504 56.45 -14.13 -3.53
N GLN A 505 56.11 -14.86 -2.47
CA GLN A 505 56.91 -14.89 -1.25
C GLN A 505 57.67 -16.22 -1.21
N PRO A 506 59.02 -16.23 -1.23
CA PRO A 506 59.80 -17.46 -1.22
C PRO A 506 59.69 -18.21 0.12
N LYS A 507 59.62 -19.55 0.01
CA LYS A 507 59.69 -20.51 1.13
C LYS A 507 61.12 -21.05 1.22
N TYR A 508 61.73 -21.00 2.40
CA TYR A 508 63.10 -21.45 2.63
C TYR A 508 63.13 -22.67 3.54
N HIS A 509 63.96 -23.66 3.21
CA HIS A 509 64.26 -24.76 4.11
C HIS A 509 65.13 -24.27 5.27
N LEU A 510 64.67 -24.42 6.52
CA LEU A 510 65.30 -23.80 7.69
C LEU A 510 66.70 -24.35 8.02
N GLU A 511 67.00 -25.59 7.63
CA GLU A 511 68.34 -26.16 7.79
C GLU A 511 69.34 -25.63 6.76
N THR A 512 69.00 -25.72 5.47
CA THR A 512 69.94 -25.44 4.36
C THR A 512 69.92 -23.99 3.91
N LYS A 513 68.89 -23.21 4.29
CA LYS A 513 68.56 -21.87 3.77
C LYS A 513 68.35 -21.82 2.25
N ALA A 514 68.13 -22.96 1.60
CA ALA A 514 67.78 -23.03 0.18
C ALA A 514 66.29 -22.69 -0.01
N ILE A 515 65.98 -21.96 -1.09
CA ILE A 515 64.58 -21.74 -1.52
C ILE A 515 64.04 -23.05 -2.08
N THR A 516 62.96 -23.56 -1.50
CA THR A 516 62.27 -24.81 -1.91
C THR A 516 60.97 -24.55 -2.65
N GLY A 517 60.33 -23.42 -2.38
CA GLY A 517 59.06 -23.06 -2.99
C GLY A 517 58.79 -21.57 -2.93
N MET A 518 57.57 -21.19 -3.27
CA MET A 518 57.02 -19.85 -3.08
C MET A 518 55.51 -19.92 -2.84
N GLU A 519 54.94 -18.89 -2.25
CA GLU A 519 53.49 -18.67 -2.23
C GLU A 519 53.10 -17.58 -3.23
N ALA A 520 52.09 -17.83 -4.06
CA ALA A 520 51.56 -16.87 -5.01
C ALA A 520 50.44 -16.02 -4.38
N LEU A 521 50.80 -14.78 -4.06
CA LEU A 521 49.98 -13.84 -3.33
C LEU A 521 49.31 -12.85 -4.29
N LEU A 522 47.97 -12.85 -4.30
CA LEU A 522 47.18 -11.95 -5.14
C LEU A 522 47.34 -10.49 -4.69
N ARG A 523 47.54 -9.60 -5.66
CA ARG A 523 47.65 -8.16 -5.45
C ARG A 523 46.77 -7.42 -6.46
N TRP A 524 46.18 -6.33 -5.99
CA TRP A 524 45.33 -5.46 -6.79
C TRP A 524 45.92 -4.06 -6.82
N ARG A 525 46.12 -3.50 -8.02
CA ARG A 525 46.52 -2.11 -8.23
C ARG A 525 45.34 -1.27 -8.73
N THR A 526 45.20 -0.06 -8.24
CA THR A 526 44.25 0.94 -8.77
C THR A 526 44.74 1.54 -10.10
N ASP A 527 43.84 2.22 -10.82
CA ASP A 527 44.22 3.06 -11.97
C ASP A 527 45.17 4.22 -11.58
N SER A 528 45.23 4.62 -10.29
CA SER A 528 46.20 5.61 -9.76
C SER A 528 47.59 5.01 -9.46
N GLY A 529 47.72 3.69 -9.39
CA GLY A 529 48.97 2.98 -9.11
C GLY A 529 49.11 2.46 -7.67
N ASP A 530 48.17 2.78 -6.79
CA ASP A 530 48.16 2.35 -5.38
C ASP A 530 47.79 0.86 -5.25
N LEU A 531 48.28 0.18 -4.21
CA LEU A 531 47.94 -1.21 -3.92
C LEU A 531 46.81 -1.28 -2.90
N ILE A 532 45.76 -2.04 -3.23
CA ILE A 532 44.65 -2.32 -2.32
C ILE A 532 45.00 -3.59 -1.52
N PRO A 533 44.96 -3.56 -0.17
CA PRO A 533 45.26 -4.73 0.66
C PRO A 533 44.30 -5.91 0.41
N PRO A 534 44.79 -7.17 0.39
CA PRO A 534 43.96 -8.37 0.25
C PRO A 534 42.73 -8.39 1.17
N ASP A 535 42.93 -8.07 2.45
CA ASP A 535 41.91 -8.04 3.50
C ASP A 535 40.72 -7.10 3.19
N GLN A 536 40.94 -6.09 2.34
CA GLN A 536 39.88 -5.17 1.91
C GLN A 536 39.06 -5.69 0.73
N PHE A 537 39.61 -6.55 -0.14
CA PHE A 537 38.94 -6.96 -1.38
C PHE A 537 38.61 -8.46 -1.48
N ILE A 538 39.36 -9.35 -0.83
CA ILE A 538 39.05 -10.79 -0.82
C ILE A 538 37.67 -11.05 -0.15
N PRO A 539 37.35 -10.47 1.02
CA PRO A 539 36.01 -10.62 1.62
C PRO A 539 34.88 -10.00 0.78
N LEU A 540 35.21 -9.10 -0.17
CA LEU A 540 34.24 -8.58 -1.15
C LEU A 540 34.03 -9.56 -2.30
N ALA A 541 35.12 -10.16 -2.78
CA ALA A 541 35.09 -11.14 -3.85
C ALA A 541 34.30 -12.38 -3.44
N GLU A 542 34.49 -12.87 -2.20
CA GLU A 542 33.75 -14.00 -1.65
C GLU A 542 32.25 -13.71 -1.58
N GLN A 543 31.86 -12.63 -0.89
CA GLN A 543 30.45 -12.25 -0.72
C GLN A 543 29.73 -11.88 -2.04
N SER A 544 30.48 -11.62 -3.11
CA SER A 544 29.92 -11.31 -4.44
C SER A 544 30.05 -12.46 -5.44
N GLY A 545 30.55 -13.63 -5.03
CA GLY A 545 30.76 -14.80 -5.90
C GLY A 545 31.89 -14.64 -6.92
N MET A 546 32.69 -13.57 -6.82
CA MET A 546 33.77 -13.27 -7.75
C MET A 546 35.02 -14.13 -7.52
N MET A 547 35.13 -14.85 -6.39
CA MET A 547 36.24 -15.76 -6.12
C MET A 547 36.37 -16.91 -7.12
N LEU A 548 35.29 -17.33 -7.79
CA LEU A 548 35.39 -18.30 -8.88
C LEU A 548 36.20 -17.73 -10.06
N THR A 549 35.94 -16.49 -10.47
CA THR A 549 36.65 -15.82 -11.56
C THR A 549 38.07 -15.45 -11.19
N ILE A 550 38.28 -14.96 -9.96
CA ILE A 550 39.61 -14.62 -9.44
C ILE A 550 40.46 -15.88 -9.25
N GLY A 551 39.90 -16.94 -8.69
CA GLY A 551 40.58 -18.22 -8.47
C GLY A 551 41.02 -18.88 -9.76
N ALA A 552 40.19 -18.86 -10.81
CA ALA A 552 40.58 -19.32 -12.14
C ALA A 552 41.75 -18.49 -12.73
N PHE A 553 41.72 -17.16 -12.55
CA PHE A 553 42.83 -16.29 -12.95
C PHE A 553 44.13 -16.60 -12.18
N VAL A 554 44.06 -16.73 -10.85
CA VAL A 554 45.22 -17.07 -10.00
C VAL A 554 45.83 -18.40 -10.45
N MET A 555 45.01 -19.46 -10.52
CA MET A 555 45.43 -20.80 -10.90
C MET A 555 46.07 -20.84 -12.29
N GLN A 556 45.47 -20.21 -13.30
CA GLN A 556 46.06 -20.14 -14.64
C GLN A 556 47.41 -19.40 -14.63
N ARG A 557 47.47 -18.24 -13.97
CA ARG A 557 48.70 -17.43 -13.92
C ARG A 557 49.83 -18.14 -13.17
N SER A 558 49.56 -18.75 -12.03
CA SER A 558 50.52 -19.55 -11.27
C SER A 558 51.12 -20.67 -12.11
N CYS A 559 50.30 -21.42 -12.86
CA CYS A 559 50.79 -22.46 -13.77
C CYS A 559 51.63 -21.87 -14.94
N GLU A 560 51.22 -20.73 -15.53
CA GLU A 560 52.00 -20.02 -16.55
C GLU A 560 53.36 -19.54 -16.04
N GLN A 561 53.46 -19.20 -14.76
CA GLN A 561 54.66 -18.65 -14.12
C GLN A 561 55.61 -19.74 -13.63
N LEU A 562 55.08 -20.85 -13.07
CA LEU A 562 55.84 -22.09 -12.84
C LEU A 562 56.50 -22.59 -14.14
N ARG A 563 55.77 -22.55 -15.26
CA ARG A 563 56.36 -22.90 -16.57
C ARG A 563 57.55 -22.01 -16.95
N GLN A 564 57.50 -20.71 -16.66
CA GLN A 564 58.61 -19.79 -16.91
C GLN A 564 59.80 -20.06 -15.99
N LEU A 565 59.56 -20.44 -14.73
CA LEU A 565 60.59 -20.85 -13.78
C LEU A 565 61.29 -22.14 -14.22
N ASN A 566 60.53 -23.14 -14.68
CA ASN A 566 61.08 -24.37 -15.27
C ASN A 566 61.98 -24.05 -16.47
N GLN A 567 61.51 -23.20 -17.39
CA GLN A 567 62.29 -22.73 -18.53
C GLN A 567 63.56 -21.94 -18.15
N ALA A 568 63.59 -21.35 -16.95
CA ALA A 568 64.75 -20.68 -16.39
C ALA A 568 65.72 -21.61 -15.61
N GLY A 569 65.42 -22.93 -15.51
CA GLY A 569 66.27 -23.93 -14.85
C GLY A 569 65.94 -24.17 -13.36
N PHE A 570 64.67 -23.95 -12.97
CA PHE A 570 64.17 -24.11 -11.60
C PHE A 570 63.02 -25.12 -11.49
N GLU A 571 63.21 -26.31 -12.08
CA GLU A 571 62.20 -27.39 -12.15
C GLU A 571 61.88 -28.01 -10.77
N ASP A 572 62.76 -27.88 -9.78
CA ASP A 572 62.59 -28.43 -8.43
C ASP A 572 61.77 -27.53 -7.49
N ILE A 573 61.41 -26.31 -7.92
CA ILE A 573 60.72 -25.33 -7.07
C ILE A 573 59.21 -25.51 -7.16
N SER A 574 58.54 -25.49 -6.00
CA SER A 574 57.07 -25.50 -5.90
C SER A 574 56.47 -24.09 -5.80
N MET A 575 55.18 -23.97 -6.13
CA MET A 575 54.37 -22.78 -5.90
C MET A 575 53.07 -23.17 -5.22
N ALA A 576 52.76 -22.49 -4.13
CA ALA A 576 51.49 -22.62 -3.43
C ALA A 576 50.49 -21.56 -3.89
N ILE A 577 49.21 -21.94 -3.96
CA ILE A 577 48.08 -21.07 -4.29
C ILE A 577 46.97 -21.20 -3.24
N ASN A 578 46.47 -20.06 -2.77
CA ASN A 578 45.33 -20.01 -1.86
C ASN A 578 44.02 -20.33 -2.60
N ILE A 579 43.20 -21.21 -2.02
CA ILE A 579 41.92 -21.67 -2.58
C ILE A 579 40.78 -21.37 -1.61
N SER A 580 39.81 -20.56 -2.04
CA SER A 580 38.60 -20.28 -1.23
C SER A 580 37.66 -21.49 -1.16
N PRO A 581 36.84 -21.64 -0.09
CA PRO A 581 35.84 -22.70 0.01
C PRO A 581 34.91 -22.75 -1.22
N SER A 582 34.48 -21.57 -1.71
CA SER A 582 33.59 -21.45 -2.87
C SER A 582 34.16 -22.05 -4.17
N GLN A 583 35.48 -22.15 -4.30
CA GLN A 583 36.12 -22.82 -5.44
C GLN A 583 36.12 -24.34 -5.29
N LEU A 584 36.22 -24.87 -4.07
CA LEU A 584 36.17 -26.32 -3.82
C LEU A 584 34.73 -26.85 -3.97
N GLU A 585 33.73 -26.02 -3.70
CA GLU A 585 32.31 -26.29 -3.95
C GLU A 585 31.94 -26.25 -5.46
N ASP A 586 32.78 -25.67 -6.34
CA ASP A 586 32.50 -25.64 -7.77
C ASP A 586 32.75 -26.99 -8.44
N SER A 587 31.69 -27.55 -9.03
CA SER A 587 31.74 -28.75 -9.88
C SER A 587 32.75 -28.69 -11.04
N GLY A 588 33.13 -27.50 -11.51
CA GLY A 588 34.13 -27.30 -12.56
C GLY A 588 35.59 -27.32 -12.09
N PHE A 589 35.85 -27.25 -10.77
CA PHE A 589 37.18 -27.00 -10.21
C PHE A 589 38.26 -27.98 -10.68
N ILE A 590 38.02 -29.28 -10.54
CA ILE A 590 38.97 -30.33 -10.94
C ILE A 590 39.27 -30.28 -12.45
N SER A 591 38.26 -30.00 -13.28
CA SER A 591 38.45 -29.83 -14.73
C SER A 591 39.30 -28.60 -15.06
N SER A 592 39.11 -27.49 -14.34
CA SER A 592 39.90 -26.27 -14.51
C SER A 592 41.37 -26.46 -14.06
N LEU A 593 41.59 -27.18 -12.96
CA LEU A 593 42.92 -27.52 -12.46
C LEU A 593 43.66 -28.41 -13.47
N GLN A 594 43.02 -29.49 -13.92
CA GLN A 594 43.61 -30.40 -14.89
C GLN A 594 43.93 -29.70 -16.22
N TYR A 595 43.04 -28.85 -16.73
CA TYR A 595 43.30 -28.03 -17.93
C TYR A 595 44.50 -27.08 -17.75
N SER A 596 44.64 -26.46 -16.58
CA SER A 596 45.75 -25.55 -16.27
C SER A 596 47.10 -26.27 -16.22
N LEU A 597 47.13 -27.49 -15.66
CA LEU A 597 48.31 -28.35 -15.65
C LEU A 597 48.67 -28.83 -17.07
N GLU A 598 47.71 -29.36 -17.82
CA GLU A 598 47.93 -29.92 -19.17
C GLU A 598 48.36 -28.85 -20.19
N SER A 599 47.77 -27.65 -20.15
CA SER A 599 48.08 -26.56 -21.09
C SER A 599 49.45 -25.90 -20.85
N THR A 600 49.93 -25.92 -19.61
CA THR A 600 51.23 -25.35 -19.23
C THR A 600 52.36 -26.39 -19.25
N GLY A 601 52.04 -27.67 -19.02
CA GLY A 601 53.01 -28.77 -19.02
C GLY A 601 53.91 -28.80 -17.79
N ILE A 602 53.48 -28.19 -16.68
CA ILE A 602 54.20 -28.25 -15.40
C ILE A 602 53.98 -29.61 -14.72
N SER A 603 54.91 -29.99 -13.85
CA SER A 603 54.74 -31.18 -13.00
C SER A 603 53.68 -30.87 -11.93
N PRO A 604 52.61 -31.69 -11.76
CA PRO A 604 51.58 -31.46 -10.74
C PRO A 604 52.15 -31.32 -9.33
N GLN A 605 53.26 -32.02 -9.03
CA GLN A 605 53.97 -31.98 -7.75
C GLN A 605 54.57 -30.60 -7.43
N GLN A 606 54.73 -29.72 -8.43
CA GLN A 606 55.18 -28.34 -8.22
C GLN A 606 54.03 -27.42 -7.75
N LEU A 607 52.77 -27.85 -7.82
CA LEU A 607 51.63 -27.04 -7.39
C LEU A 607 51.10 -27.53 -6.05
N GLU A 608 50.99 -26.60 -5.11
CA GLU A 608 50.46 -26.82 -3.76
C GLU A 608 49.18 -25.98 -3.58
N LEU A 609 48.10 -26.60 -3.11
CA LEU A 609 46.85 -25.91 -2.86
C LEU A 609 46.71 -25.64 -1.36
N GLU A 610 46.71 -24.38 -0.98
CA GLU A 610 46.54 -23.90 0.40
C GLU A 610 45.04 -23.67 0.67
N ILE A 611 44.55 -24.28 1.76
CA ILE A 611 43.15 -24.21 2.21
C ILE A 611 43.10 -23.83 3.67
N THR A 612 42.24 -22.88 4.05
CA THR A 612 42.12 -22.48 5.45
C THR A 612 41.46 -23.55 6.30
N GLU A 613 41.79 -23.60 7.59
CA GLU A 613 41.22 -24.54 8.56
C GLU A 613 39.66 -24.54 8.57
N THR A 614 39.05 -23.38 8.34
CA THR A 614 37.59 -23.15 8.44
C THR A 614 36.77 -23.75 7.29
N VAL A 615 37.41 -24.28 6.25
CA VAL A 615 36.77 -24.97 5.11
C VAL A 615 35.90 -26.16 5.57
N ALA A 616 36.12 -26.68 6.78
CA ALA A 616 35.44 -27.87 7.31
C ALA A 616 33.98 -27.69 7.79
N ALA A 617 33.36 -26.51 7.63
CA ALA A 617 32.06 -26.21 8.23
C ALA A 617 30.83 -26.71 7.44
N ASN A 618 30.89 -26.76 6.11
CA ASN A 618 29.79 -27.20 5.22
C ASN A 618 30.27 -28.32 4.28
N ASP A 619 29.43 -29.33 4.07
CA ASP A 619 29.63 -30.47 3.15
C ASP A 619 31.06 -31.09 3.14
N PHE A 620 31.60 -31.32 4.34
CA PHE A 620 32.98 -31.79 4.55
C PHE A 620 33.36 -33.03 3.73
N ASP A 621 32.44 -34.01 3.61
CA ASP A 621 32.71 -35.23 2.85
C ASP A 621 32.84 -34.95 1.34
N TYR A 622 32.11 -33.97 0.78
CA TYR A 622 32.29 -33.51 -0.60
C TYR A 622 33.68 -32.90 -0.80
N ILE A 623 34.09 -31.98 0.08
CA ILE A 623 35.39 -31.30 0.00
C ILE A 623 36.55 -32.30 0.16
N CYS A 624 36.45 -33.25 1.08
CA CYS A 624 37.41 -34.36 1.22
C CYS A 624 37.58 -35.16 -0.09
N ASN A 625 36.49 -35.40 -0.83
CA ASN A 625 36.57 -36.08 -2.13
C ASN A 625 37.28 -35.20 -3.17
N VAL A 626 36.96 -33.91 -3.27
CA VAL A 626 37.62 -32.96 -4.20
C VAL A 626 39.13 -32.90 -3.93
N LEU A 627 39.55 -32.73 -2.67
CA LEU A 627 40.97 -32.72 -2.29
C LEU A 627 41.66 -34.07 -2.53
N THR A 628 40.92 -35.19 -2.46
CA THR A 628 41.44 -36.52 -2.82
C THR A 628 41.69 -36.64 -4.33
N GLU A 629 40.84 -36.04 -5.18
CA GLU A 629 41.10 -35.96 -6.63
C GLU A 629 42.29 -35.04 -6.95
N VAL A 630 42.45 -33.91 -6.26
CA VAL A 630 43.66 -33.05 -6.34
C VAL A 630 44.93 -33.87 -6.05
N ARG A 631 44.92 -34.67 -4.98
CA ARG A 631 46.05 -35.56 -4.63
C ARG A 631 46.29 -36.66 -5.67
N LYS A 632 45.24 -37.18 -6.33
CA LYS A 632 45.36 -38.16 -7.42
C LYS A 632 45.96 -37.57 -8.71
N LEU A 633 45.69 -36.29 -9.00
CA LEU A 633 46.37 -35.55 -10.07
C LEU A 633 47.87 -35.34 -9.78
N GLY A 634 48.28 -35.43 -8.50
CA GLY A 634 49.67 -35.35 -8.07
C GLY A 634 50.06 -34.03 -7.41
N CYS A 635 49.12 -33.10 -7.22
CA CYS A 635 49.35 -31.84 -6.51
C CYS A 635 49.47 -32.04 -4.99
N LYS A 636 50.17 -31.12 -4.33
CA LYS A 636 50.23 -31.03 -2.86
C LYS A 636 49.00 -30.30 -2.30
N VAL A 637 48.68 -30.55 -1.03
CA VAL A 637 47.58 -29.88 -0.30
C VAL A 637 48.11 -29.44 1.06
N ALA A 638 48.06 -28.14 1.33
CA ALA A 638 48.51 -27.53 2.57
C ALA A 638 47.31 -26.99 3.35
N ILE A 639 47.31 -27.19 4.66
CA ILE A 639 46.32 -26.59 5.56
C ILE A 639 46.92 -25.31 6.14
N ASP A 640 46.18 -24.22 5.98
CA ASP A 640 46.58 -22.86 6.33
C ASP A 640 45.87 -22.32 7.58
N ASP A 641 46.43 -21.26 8.16
CA ASP A 641 45.98 -20.58 9.38
C ASP A 641 45.79 -21.53 10.59
N PHE A 642 46.51 -22.66 10.65
CA PHE A 642 46.21 -23.74 11.57
C PHE A 642 46.37 -23.36 13.06
N GLY A 643 45.32 -23.59 13.83
CA GLY A 643 45.21 -23.29 15.26
C GLY A 643 44.36 -22.04 15.56
N THR A 644 44.00 -21.26 14.53
CA THR A 644 43.12 -20.08 14.69
C THR A 644 41.63 -20.45 14.69
N GLY A 645 41.28 -21.67 14.24
CA GLY A 645 39.91 -22.13 14.08
C GLY A 645 39.43 -23.17 15.11
N PHE A 646 38.34 -23.87 14.74
CA PHE A 646 37.66 -24.90 15.57
C PHE A 646 37.84 -26.33 15.03
N SER A 647 38.90 -26.63 14.28
CA SER A 647 39.11 -27.99 13.75
C SER A 647 39.36 -29.00 14.84
N SER A 648 38.45 -29.99 14.92
CA SER A 648 38.74 -31.22 15.64
C SER A 648 39.94 -31.93 15.00
N LEU A 649 40.82 -32.53 15.80
CA LEU A 649 41.93 -33.38 15.28
C LEU A 649 41.41 -34.54 14.40
N SER A 650 40.16 -34.97 14.59
CA SER A 650 39.45 -35.93 13.74
C SER A 650 39.12 -35.43 12.32
N VAL A 651 39.00 -34.11 12.12
CA VAL A 651 38.87 -33.49 10.79
C VAL A 651 40.24 -33.48 10.10
N LEU A 652 41.29 -33.00 10.80
CA LEU A 652 42.65 -32.97 10.28
C LEU A 652 43.13 -34.34 9.77
N HIS A 653 42.86 -35.42 10.52
CA HIS A 653 43.21 -36.80 10.14
C HIS A 653 42.44 -37.31 8.89
N LYS A 654 41.29 -36.72 8.54
CA LYS A 654 40.52 -37.12 7.34
C LYS A 654 40.92 -36.34 6.09
N LEU A 655 41.50 -35.16 6.23
CA LEU A 655 41.94 -34.34 5.11
C LEU A 655 43.18 -34.97 4.45
N PRO A 656 43.22 -35.10 3.12
CA PRO A 656 44.35 -35.71 2.43
C PRO A 656 45.48 -34.68 2.24
N ALA A 657 45.89 -34.02 3.32
CA ALA A 657 46.95 -33.02 3.33
C ALA A 657 48.34 -33.64 3.11
N THR A 658 49.29 -32.81 2.68
CA THR A 658 50.73 -33.06 2.67
C THR A 658 51.49 -32.14 3.61
N ARG A 659 50.95 -30.95 3.89
CA ARG A 659 51.63 -29.88 4.63
C ARG A 659 50.70 -29.23 5.66
N LEU A 660 51.28 -28.79 6.76
CA LEU A 660 50.64 -27.96 7.79
C LEU A 660 51.38 -26.62 7.89
N LYS A 661 50.68 -25.50 7.74
CA LYS A 661 51.24 -24.15 7.91
C LYS A 661 50.96 -23.64 9.33
N ILE A 662 51.96 -23.04 9.98
CA ILE A 662 51.82 -22.42 11.30
C ILE A 662 51.48 -20.95 11.10
N ASP A 663 50.28 -20.54 11.52
CA ASP A 663 49.82 -19.15 11.43
C ASP A 663 50.81 -18.17 12.09
N ARG A 664 50.96 -17.00 11.47
CA ARG A 664 51.84 -15.91 11.93
C ARG A 664 51.60 -15.55 13.41
N ALA A 665 50.37 -15.52 13.89
CA ALA A 665 50.06 -15.13 15.27
C ALA A 665 50.70 -16.06 16.30
N PHE A 666 50.88 -17.35 15.98
CA PHE A 666 51.60 -18.29 16.84
C PHE A 666 53.11 -18.11 16.77
N VAL A 667 53.67 -17.67 15.62
CA VAL A 667 55.10 -17.36 15.47
C VAL A 667 55.46 -16.04 16.16
N ASP A 668 54.62 -15.01 16.03
CA ASP A 668 54.74 -13.75 16.77
C ASP A 668 54.62 -13.97 18.30
N ALA A 669 53.81 -14.94 18.76
CA ALA A 669 53.67 -15.29 20.17
C ALA A 669 54.87 -16.07 20.78
N MET A 670 55.78 -16.62 19.96
CA MET A 670 56.92 -17.43 20.42
C MET A 670 57.93 -16.64 21.28
N ASP A 671 57.86 -15.32 21.29
CA ASP A 671 58.69 -14.45 22.13
C ASP A 671 58.27 -14.51 23.61
N GLU A 672 57.01 -14.88 23.91
CA GLU A 672 56.51 -15.11 25.27
C GLU A 672 56.30 -16.60 25.58
N ASP A 673 55.69 -17.38 24.68
CA ASP A 673 55.39 -18.81 24.87
C ASP A 673 55.56 -19.60 23.55
N ASP A 674 56.55 -20.50 23.51
CA ASP A 674 56.85 -21.32 22.33
C ASP A 674 56.03 -22.63 22.24
N SER A 675 55.21 -22.92 23.25
CA SER A 675 54.60 -24.24 23.43
C SER A 675 53.59 -24.61 22.34
N ILE A 676 52.83 -23.64 21.83
CA ILE A 676 51.82 -23.87 20.77
C ILE A 676 52.51 -24.17 19.43
N ALA A 677 53.46 -23.31 19.00
CA ALA A 677 54.22 -23.55 17.78
C ALA A 677 54.95 -24.91 17.81
N LYS A 678 55.57 -25.24 18.96
CA LYS A 678 56.20 -26.54 19.19
C LYS A 678 55.20 -27.70 19.14
N MET A 679 53.98 -27.53 19.67
CA MET A 679 52.93 -28.54 19.58
C MET A 679 52.49 -28.78 18.14
N ILE A 680 52.35 -27.72 17.33
CA ILE A 680 51.97 -27.82 15.91
C ILE A 680 53.06 -28.53 15.09
N VAL A 681 54.34 -28.20 15.30
CA VAL A 681 55.47 -28.91 14.66
C VAL A 681 55.47 -30.40 14.99
N ASN A 682 55.33 -30.76 16.28
CA ASN A 682 55.25 -32.17 16.71
C ASN A 682 54.02 -32.88 16.14
N LEU A 683 52.88 -32.19 15.99
CA LEU A 683 51.66 -32.75 15.41
C LEU A 683 51.85 -33.08 13.92
N GLY A 684 52.42 -32.16 13.14
CA GLY A 684 52.75 -32.40 11.73
C GLY A 684 53.66 -33.61 11.56
N GLN A 685 54.78 -33.64 12.29
CA GLN A 685 55.70 -34.78 12.31
C GLN A 685 55.02 -36.11 12.70
N THR A 686 54.11 -36.09 13.70
CA THR A 686 53.36 -37.28 14.15
C THR A 686 52.38 -37.80 13.09
N LEU A 687 51.79 -36.90 12.29
CA LEU A 687 50.88 -37.23 11.19
C LEU A 687 51.61 -37.53 9.87
N GLY A 688 52.92 -37.34 9.81
CA GLY A 688 53.71 -37.49 8.57
C GLY A 688 53.45 -36.36 7.56
N LEU A 689 53.13 -35.16 8.05
CA LEU A 689 52.94 -33.95 7.26
C LEU A 689 54.19 -33.07 7.31
N GLU A 690 54.55 -32.47 6.18
CA GLU A 690 55.58 -31.43 6.10
C GLU A 690 55.11 -30.19 6.89
N VAL A 691 56.02 -29.44 7.53
CA VAL A 691 55.64 -28.26 8.35
C VAL A 691 56.35 -26.99 7.88
N THR A 692 55.56 -25.95 7.62
CA THR A 692 56.03 -24.63 7.18
C THR A 692 55.57 -23.57 8.17
N ALA A 693 56.49 -22.75 8.70
CA ALA A 693 56.15 -21.67 9.61
C ALA A 693 56.02 -20.31 8.89
N GLU A 694 54.98 -19.54 9.20
CA GLU A 694 54.73 -18.25 8.58
C GLU A 694 55.18 -17.06 9.44
N GLY A 695 55.34 -15.89 8.83
CA GLY A 695 55.56 -14.65 9.56
C GLY A 695 56.87 -14.57 10.33
N ILE A 696 57.91 -15.33 9.94
CA ILE A 696 59.22 -15.26 10.60
C ILE A 696 59.85 -13.87 10.33
N GLU A 697 59.98 -13.05 11.37
CA GLU A 697 60.55 -11.70 11.31
C GLU A 697 61.86 -11.55 12.09
N THR A 698 62.17 -12.43 13.05
CA THR A 698 63.39 -12.36 13.88
C THR A 698 64.29 -13.60 13.80
N ASP A 699 65.60 -13.41 13.98
CA ASP A 699 66.57 -14.51 14.08
C ASP A 699 66.26 -15.46 15.26
N GLU A 700 65.61 -14.97 16.33
CA GLU A 700 65.22 -15.79 17.48
C GLU A 700 64.06 -16.74 17.14
N GLN A 701 63.03 -16.24 16.44
CA GLN A 701 61.95 -17.08 15.90
C GLN A 701 62.53 -18.16 14.96
N PHE A 702 63.45 -17.78 14.08
CA PHE A 702 64.13 -18.69 13.15
C PHE A 702 64.87 -19.83 13.88
N GLU A 703 65.74 -19.52 14.84
CA GLU A 703 66.51 -20.55 15.57
C GLU A 703 65.61 -21.41 16.47
N LYS A 704 64.53 -20.86 17.07
CA LYS A 704 63.53 -21.65 17.82
C LYS A 704 62.83 -22.66 16.90
N LEU A 705 62.24 -22.21 15.79
CA LEU A 705 61.53 -23.07 14.84
C LEU A 705 62.43 -24.15 14.24
N LYS A 706 63.67 -23.78 13.90
CA LYS A 706 64.72 -24.72 13.49
C LYS A 706 64.99 -25.77 14.57
N SER A 707 65.13 -25.36 15.84
CA SER A 707 65.37 -26.29 16.97
C SER A 707 64.23 -27.28 17.22
N PHE A 708 63.00 -26.96 16.78
CA PHE A 708 61.84 -27.85 16.87
C PHE A 708 61.78 -28.86 15.71
N GLY A 709 62.64 -28.72 14.69
CA GLY A 709 62.59 -29.52 13.47
C GLY A 709 61.46 -29.09 12.53
N CYS A 710 61.12 -27.80 12.49
CA CYS A 710 60.32 -27.25 11.40
C CYS A 710 61.15 -27.28 10.10
N GLU A 711 60.56 -27.72 9.00
CA GLU A 711 61.29 -28.03 7.78
C GLU A 711 61.50 -26.77 6.93
N GLU A 712 60.43 -26.02 6.73
CA GLU A 712 60.38 -24.79 5.93
C GLU A 712 59.89 -23.60 6.76
N GLY A 713 60.17 -22.39 6.28
CA GLY A 713 59.54 -21.18 6.77
C GLY A 713 59.54 -20.05 5.75
N GLN A 714 58.65 -19.10 5.97
CA GLN A 714 58.52 -17.89 5.18
C GLN A 714 58.25 -16.67 6.08
N GLY A 715 58.74 -15.50 5.68
CA GLY A 715 58.59 -14.28 6.48
C GLY A 715 59.58 -13.19 6.09
N TRP A 716 59.38 -11.99 6.64
CA TRP A 716 60.15 -10.80 6.27
C TRP A 716 61.61 -10.82 6.74
N LEU A 717 62.00 -11.76 7.62
CA LEU A 717 63.41 -12.02 7.95
C LEU A 717 64.22 -12.40 6.70
N PHE A 718 63.61 -13.16 5.78
CA PHE A 718 64.26 -13.61 4.56
C PHE A 718 63.97 -12.65 3.40
N ALA A 719 62.70 -12.52 3.02
CA ALA A 719 62.26 -11.70 1.90
C ALA A 719 60.79 -11.31 2.02
N LYS A 720 60.43 -10.19 1.40
CA LYS A 720 59.03 -9.78 1.20
C LYS A 720 58.52 -10.35 -0.12
N ALA A 721 57.20 -10.43 -0.26
CA ALA A 721 56.58 -10.77 -1.54
C ALA A 721 57.06 -9.83 -2.66
N MET A 722 57.53 -10.40 -3.77
CA MET A 722 58.23 -9.70 -4.87
C MET A 722 57.64 -10.05 -6.25
N VAL A 723 58.04 -9.36 -7.32
CA VAL A 723 57.62 -9.74 -8.68
C VAL A 723 58.45 -10.90 -9.23
N LEU A 724 58.00 -11.55 -10.31
CA LEU A 724 58.62 -12.78 -10.82
C LEU A 724 60.07 -12.55 -11.27
N GLU A 725 60.34 -11.38 -11.85
CA GLU A 725 61.66 -10.97 -12.33
C GLU A 725 62.67 -10.82 -11.17
N GLU A 726 62.21 -10.33 -10.01
CA GLU A 726 63.00 -10.20 -8.79
C GLU A 726 63.28 -11.59 -8.20
N LEU A 727 62.24 -12.44 -8.11
CA LEU A 727 62.38 -13.81 -7.62
C LEU A 727 63.37 -14.65 -8.46
N ILE A 728 63.31 -14.54 -9.79
CA ILE A 728 64.26 -15.21 -10.70
C ILE A 728 65.70 -14.70 -10.47
N SER A 729 65.87 -13.44 -10.06
CA SER A 729 67.18 -12.88 -9.71
C SER A 729 67.70 -13.46 -8.39
N GLU A 730 66.85 -13.59 -7.38
CA GLU A 730 67.20 -14.16 -6.07
C GLU A 730 67.49 -15.67 -6.16
N LEU A 731 66.65 -16.43 -6.86
CA LEU A 731 66.87 -17.86 -7.14
C LEU A 731 68.21 -18.13 -7.85
N LYS A 732 68.66 -17.21 -8.71
CA LYS A 732 69.99 -17.29 -9.36
C LYS A 732 71.13 -16.98 -8.40
N GLN A 733 70.94 -16.04 -7.47
CA GLN A 733 71.93 -15.72 -6.43
C GLN A 733 72.06 -16.85 -5.41
N SER A 734 70.95 -17.51 -5.03
CA SER A 734 70.96 -18.65 -4.11
C SER A 734 71.60 -19.93 -4.67
N LYS A 735 71.79 -20.04 -6.00
CA LYS A 735 72.50 -21.16 -6.66
C LYS A 735 73.99 -20.85 -6.96
N ALA A 736 74.47 -19.64 -6.66
CA ALA A 736 75.82 -19.16 -7.01
C ALA A 736 76.78 -19.17 -5.81
#